data_AF-A0A0U1CXZ4-F1
#
_entry.id   AF-A0A0U1CXZ4-F1
#
_cell.length_a   1.000
_cell.length_b   1.000
_cell.length_c   1.000
_cell.angle_alpha   90.00
_cell.angle_beta   90.00
_cell.angle_gamma   90.00
#
_symmetry.space_group_name_H-M   'P 1'
#
loop_
_entity.id
_entity.type
_entity.pdbx_description
1 polymer ?
#
loop_
_entity_poly.entity_id
_entity_poly.type
_entity_poly.pdbx_seq_one_letter_code
_entity_poly.pdbx_strand_id
1 'polypeptide(L)'
;MTLAEPAKDTPPVEMVSLTIDGEQISVPKGTLVIRAAELMGVQIPRFCDHPLLDPVGACRQCLVEIEGQRKPMASCTTTVSPDMVVRTQFSSEAADKAQRGVMELLLINHPLDCPICDKGGECPLQNQAMSNGRPETRFEDVKRTFPKPINISSQVLLDRERCVLCARCTRFSAQIAGDPFIDLLERGALQQVGIAAGEPFQSYFSGNTVQICPVGALTGTAYRFRARPFDLVSSPSVCEHCASGCAQRTDHRRGKVMRRLAGDDPEVNEEWNCDKGRWAFTYATAGDRITTPLIRDDGALRPASWSEALTVAGAGLLGAGANTGVLVGGRCTVQDAYAYSKFARMVLGTNDIDFRARPHSGEEAEFLAARIAGQPMTLRYAELENARTVLLVGLEPEEESPIVFLRLRKAARKNGLQVLAVAPFASRGLTKMAGTVIPTVPGTEAAALDALEADERLRRPGAVILVGERLATSPGALSAALRLSSATGARIAWIPRRAGERGAVEAGALPNLLPGGRPVDDADARAQTAAVWNTSDLPATAGRDTSAILAAAGDGTLSALVVGGVEITDLPDPAAALAALRAAPFVVSLELRESEVTELADVVFPVAPVVEKAGAYLNWEGRVRPFRPALQTNAIPDLRVLHYLADEIGVDLGLTGPEAADIELGRLGAWAGPRPAEPSVGPRGTAERGSRAGRSGQLASTSGRRTSAGRRAIPGRHRREPRGTDV
;
A
#
# COMPACT_ATOMS: atom_id res chain seq x y z
N MET A 1 -24.62 -8.19 -1.99
CA MET A 1 -24.80 -6.99 -1.15
C MET A 1 -25.69 -7.36 0.00
N THR A 2 -25.13 -7.59 1.18
CA THR A 2 -25.91 -7.59 2.41
C THR A 2 -26.07 -6.13 2.82
N LEU A 3 -27.31 -5.64 2.83
CA LEU A 3 -27.65 -4.33 3.37
C LEU A 3 -27.32 -4.36 4.86
N ALA A 4 -26.26 -3.68 5.27
CA ALA A 4 -25.98 -3.43 6.67
C ALA A 4 -27.08 -2.50 7.20
N GLU A 5 -27.69 -2.85 8.34
CA GLU A 5 -28.61 -1.96 9.04
C GLU A 5 -27.90 -0.64 9.39
N PRO A 6 -28.55 0.52 9.17
CA PRO A 6 -27.93 1.81 9.46
C PRO A 6 -27.76 2.00 10.97
N ALA A 7 -26.58 2.47 11.37
CA ALA A 7 -26.30 2.90 12.73
C ALA A 7 -27.23 4.06 13.15
N LYS A 8 -27.70 3.99 14.40
CA LYS A 8 -28.82 4.76 14.98
C LYS A 8 -28.67 6.30 15.08
N ASP A 9 -27.56 6.88 14.62
CA ASP A 9 -27.24 8.32 14.82
C ASP A 9 -26.95 9.10 13.51
N THR A 10 -27.37 8.61 12.35
CA THR A 10 -27.26 9.40 11.11
C THR A 10 -28.43 10.40 11.03
N PRO A 11 -28.21 11.71 10.83
CA PRO A 11 -29.30 12.65 10.62
C PRO A 11 -30.18 12.19 9.45
N PRO A 12 -31.51 12.41 9.51
CA PRO A 12 -32.42 11.93 8.48
C PRO A 12 -32.01 12.50 7.12
N VAL A 13 -31.70 11.60 6.19
CA VAL A 13 -31.34 11.96 4.82
C VAL A 13 -32.63 12.36 4.10
N GLU A 14 -32.69 13.59 3.61
CA GLU A 14 -33.81 14.06 2.79
C GLU A 14 -33.86 13.22 1.50
N MET A 15 -34.96 12.50 1.31
CA MET A 15 -35.18 11.63 0.15
C MET A 15 -35.99 12.36 -0.92
N VAL A 16 -35.64 12.13 -2.19
CA VAL A 16 -36.31 12.68 -3.36
C VAL A 16 -36.80 11.52 -4.22
N SER A 17 -38.09 11.54 -4.57
CA SER A 17 -38.70 10.53 -5.44
C SER A 17 -38.73 10.99 -6.90
N LEU A 18 -38.45 10.07 -7.81
CA LEU A 18 -38.49 10.24 -9.25
C LEU A 18 -38.95 8.94 -9.93
N THR A 19 -39.30 9.03 -11.20
CA THR A 19 -39.69 7.89 -12.03
C THR A 19 -38.66 7.67 -13.13
N ILE A 20 -38.12 6.46 -13.25
CA ILE A 20 -37.19 6.05 -14.31
C ILE A 20 -37.83 4.88 -15.06
N ASP A 21 -38.03 5.04 -16.37
CA ASP A 21 -38.61 4.00 -17.25
C ASP A 21 -39.99 3.47 -16.77
N GLY A 22 -40.77 4.33 -16.12
CA GLY A 22 -42.10 4.01 -15.60
C GLY A 22 -42.10 3.44 -14.17
N GLU A 23 -40.93 3.17 -13.59
CA GLU A 23 -40.77 2.68 -12.23
C GLU A 23 -40.34 3.81 -11.27
N GLN A 24 -40.96 3.85 -10.09
CA GLN A 24 -40.68 4.87 -9.08
C GLN A 24 -39.52 4.45 -8.17
N ILE A 25 -38.61 5.37 -7.88
CA ILE A 25 -37.54 5.19 -6.91
C ILE A 25 -37.42 6.43 -6.02
N SER A 26 -36.98 6.23 -4.77
CA SER A 26 -36.61 7.30 -3.85
C SER A 26 -35.13 7.22 -3.52
N VAL A 27 -34.40 8.32 -3.68
CA VAL A 27 -32.95 8.40 -3.48
C VAL A 27 -32.57 9.62 -2.62
N PRO A 28 -31.39 9.63 -1.97
CA PRO A 28 -30.90 10.81 -1.26
C PRO A 28 -30.89 12.06 -2.14
N LYS A 29 -31.28 13.22 -1.59
CA LYS A 29 -31.16 14.50 -2.27
C LYS A 29 -29.72 14.77 -2.70
N GLY A 30 -29.57 15.31 -3.92
CA GLY A 30 -28.25 15.51 -4.53
C GLY A 30 -27.75 14.33 -5.37
N THR A 31 -28.43 13.17 -5.31
CA THR A 31 -28.14 12.03 -6.19
C THR A 31 -28.27 12.43 -7.66
N LEU A 32 -27.37 11.93 -8.51
CA LEU A 32 -27.41 12.15 -9.95
C LEU A 32 -28.34 11.12 -10.60
N VAL A 33 -29.00 11.47 -11.70
CA VAL A 33 -29.90 10.57 -12.44
C VAL A 33 -29.21 9.24 -12.78
N ILE A 34 -27.93 9.27 -13.18
CA ILE A 34 -27.18 8.04 -13.49
C ILE A 34 -27.02 7.12 -12.27
N ARG A 35 -26.85 7.68 -11.07
CA ARG A 35 -26.71 6.92 -9.82
C ARG A 35 -28.05 6.35 -9.36
N ALA A 36 -29.14 7.10 -9.55
CA ALA A 36 -30.48 6.60 -9.27
C ALA A 36 -30.83 5.41 -10.18
N ALA A 37 -30.49 5.48 -11.48
CA ALA A 37 -30.69 4.39 -12.41
C ALA A 37 -29.89 3.13 -12.03
N GLU A 38 -28.65 3.27 -11.56
CA GLU A 38 -27.82 2.14 -11.10
C GLU A 38 -28.44 1.39 -9.91
N LEU A 39 -29.08 2.11 -8.98
CA LEU A 39 -29.75 1.49 -7.82
C LEU A 39 -30.94 0.61 -8.24
N MET A 40 -31.50 0.85 -9.43
CA MET A 40 -32.57 0.05 -10.03
C MET A 40 -32.03 -1.06 -10.95
N GLY A 41 -30.71 -1.17 -11.11
CA GLY A 41 -30.09 -2.07 -12.09
C GLY A 41 -30.18 -1.58 -13.54
N VAL A 42 -30.62 -0.34 -13.77
CA VAL A 42 -30.71 0.25 -15.12
C VAL A 42 -29.35 0.81 -15.53
N GLN A 43 -28.71 0.16 -16.51
CA GLN A 43 -27.41 0.57 -17.01
C GLN A 43 -27.53 1.66 -18.09
N ILE A 44 -27.07 2.87 -17.77
CA ILE A 44 -26.91 3.96 -18.74
C ILE A 44 -25.45 3.97 -19.25
N PRO A 45 -25.19 3.93 -20.57
CA PRO A 45 -23.84 3.85 -21.11
C PRO A 45 -23.03 5.13 -20.85
N ARG A 46 -21.70 4.97 -20.66
CA ARG A 46 -20.82 6.05 -20.19
C ARG A 46 -19.34 5.80 -20.48
N PHE A 47 -18.58 6.89 -20.59
CA PHE A 47 -17.11 6.86 -20.71
C PHE A 47 -16.37 7.84 -19.80
N CYS A 48 -16.94 9.00 -19.48
CA CYS A 48 -16.26 10.03 -18.68
C CYS A 48 -16.66 10.01 -17.20
N ASP A 49 -17.89 9.59 -16.91
CA ASP A 49 -18.41 9.42 -15.54
C ASP A 49 -17.67 8.34 -14.77
N HIS A 50 -17.34 8.59 -13.51
CA HIS A 50 -16.75 7.62 -12.56
C HIS A 50 -17.24 7.99 -11.15
N PRO A 51 -17.70 7.04 -10.31
CA PRO A 51 -18.31 7.36 -9.01
C PRO A 51 -17.42 8.19 -8.08
N LEU A 52 -16.12 7.89 -8.09
CA LEU A 52 -15.11 8.56 -7.25
C LEU A 52 -14.55 9.87 -7.84
N LEU A 53 -15.00 10.29 -9.02
CA LEU A 53 -14.59 11.55 -9.63
C LEU A 53 -15.75 12.53 -9.66
N ASP A 54 -15.46 13.83 -9.69
CA ASP A 54 -16.52 14.85 -9.81
C ASP A 54 -17.38 14.65 -11.09
N PRO A 55 -18.63 15.11 -11.14
CA PRO A 55 -19.44 14.98 -12.36
C PRO A 55 -18.84 15.72 -13.56
N VAL A 56 -18.84 15.09 -14.75
CA VAL A 56 -18.46 15.75 -16.00
C VAL A 56 -19.28 15.22 -17.18
N GLY A 57 -19.78 16.12 -18.03
CA GLY A 57 -20.55 15.78 -19.23
C GLY A 57 -19.71 15.68 -20.50
N ALA A 58 -18.48 15.17 -20.44
CA ALA A 58 -17.51 15.26 -21.55
C ALA A 58 -17.89 14.36 -22.75
N CYS A 59 -18.22 13.09 -22.51
CA CYS A 59 -18.42 12.12 -23.60
C CYS A 59 -19.84 12.11 -24.18
N ARG A 60 -20.84 12.66 -23.48
CA ARG A 60 -22.26 12.65 -23.87
C ARG A 60 -22.89 11.26 -24.13
N GLN A 61 -22.23 10.16 -23.75
CA GLN A 61 -22.79 8.81 -23.96
C GLN A 61 -23.99 8.51 -23.05
N CYS A 62 -24.14 9.22 -21.93
CA CYS A 62 -25.15 8.96 -20.91
C CYS A 62 -26.45 9.77 -21.09
N LEU A 63 -26.74 10.17 -22.32
CA LEU A 63 -27.92 11.00 -22.61
C LEU A 63 -29.21 10.21 -22.36
N VAL A 64 -30.13 10.82 -21.61
CA VAL A 64 -31.47 10.31 -21.30
C VAL A 64 -32.51 11.38 -21.63
N GLU A 65 -33.73 10.98 -21.93
CA GLU A 65 -34.85 11.90 -22.08
C GLU A 65 -35.41 12.22 -20.69
N ILE A 66 -35.67 13.50 -20.42
CA ILE A 66 -36.32 13.95 -19.20
C ILE A 66 -37.54 14.75 -19.61
N GLU A 67 -38.70 14.42 -19.05
CA GLU A 67 -39.95 15.07 -19.40
C GLU A 67 -39.87 16.60 -19.17
N GLY A 68 -40.43 17.37 -20.11
CA GLY A 68 -40.33 18.84 -20.11
C GLY A 68 -39.00 19.41 -20.65
N GLN A 69 -37.96 18.59 -20.86
CA GLN A 69 -36.70 19.05 -21.48
C GLN A 69 -36.76 18.96 -23.01
N ARG A 70 -36.27 20.00 -23.69
CA ARG A 70 -36.31 20.08 -25.18
C ARG A 70 -35.34 19.13 -25.88
N LYS A 71 -34.34 18.61 -25.17
CA LYS A 71 -33.29 17.75 -25.71
C LYS A 71 -32.88 16.72 -24.67
N PRO A 72 -32.32 15.57 -25.09
CA PRO A 72 -31.73 14.62 -24.16
C PRO A 72 -30.69 15.28 -23.25
N MET A 73 -30.72 14.92 -21.98
CA MET A 73 -29.89 15.49 -20.91
C MET A 73 -28.84 14.48 -20.46
N ALA A 74 -27.67 14.98 -20.05
CA ALA A 74 -26.61 14.12 -19.54
C ALA A 74 -26.95 13.66 -18.11
N SER A 75 -27.29 12.38 -17.94
CA SER A 75 -27.67 11.81 -16.64
C SER A 75 -26.55 11.90 -15.60
N CYS A 76 -25.29 11.89 -16.02
CA CYS A 76 -24.13 11.98 -15.13
C CYS A 76 -23.88 13.37 -14.52
N THR A 77 -24.57 14.41 -14.97
CA THR A 77 -24.47 15.77 -14.41
C THR A 77 -25.82 16.35 -13.99
N THR A 78 -26.89 15.58 -14.14
CA THR A 78 -28.24 16.03 -13.80
C THR A 78 -28.60 15.47 -12.44
N THR A 79 -28.82 16.36 -11.48
CA THR A 79 -29.32 16.01 -10.14
C THR A 79 -30.80 15.67 -10.21
N VAL A 80 -31.23 14.66 -9.47
CA VAL A 80 -32.65 14.29 -9.36
C VAL A 80 -33.46 15.42 -8.72
N SER A 81 -34.68 15.62 -9.18
CA SER A 81 -35.66 16.53 -8.56
C SER A 81 -36.95 15.78 -8.26
N PRO A 82 -37.79 16.27 -7.32
CA PRO A 82 -39.10 15.68 -7.08
C PRO A 82 -39.90 15.58 -8.37
N ASP A 83 -40.61 14.46 -8.52
CA ASP A 83 -41.52 14.17 -9.65
C ASP A 83 -40.84 14.18 -11.02
N MET A 84 -39.50 14.09 -11.06
CA MET A 84 -38.75 13.98 -12.31
C MET A 84 -39.10 12.66 -13.02
N VAL A 85 -39.48 12.74 -14.29
CA VAL A 85 -39.70 11.55 -15.14
C VAL A 85 -38.56 11.42 -16.13
N VAL A 86 -37.80 10.34 -16.02
CA VAL A 86 -36.65 10.01 -16.86
C VAL A 86 -36.97 8.79 -17.72
N ARG A 87 -36.66 8.88 -19.01
CA ARG A 87 -36.73 7.78 -19.97
C ARG A 87 -35.34 7.49 -20.53
N THR A 88 -34.84 6.28 -20.31
CA THR A 88 -33.53 5.84 -20.78
C THR A 88 -33.59 5.35 -22.24
N GLN A 89 -32.47 4.83 -22.75
CA GLN A 89 -32.44 4.24 -24.09
C GLN A 89 -33.40 3.05 -24.28
N PHE A 90 -33.87 2.45 -23.19
CA PHE A 90 -34.79 1.32 -23.25
C PHE A 90 -36.24 1.77 -23.50
N SER A 91 -36.60 2.98 -23.09
CA SER A 91 -37.97 3.51 -23.16
C SER A 91 -38.12 4.77 -24.02
N SER A 92 -37.02 5.34 -24.53
CA SER A 92 -37.00 6.52 -25.40
C SER A 92 -36.15 6.29 -26.65
N GLU A 93 -36.80 6.38 -27.82
CA GLU A 93 -36.12 6.40 -29.13
C GLU A 93 -35.19 7.61 -29.28
N ALA A 94 -35.54 8.75 -28.67
CA ALA A 94 -34.71 9.96 -28.72
C ALA A 94 -33.40 9.75 -27.95
N ALA A 95 -33.45 9.10 -26.77
CA ALA A 95 -32.27 8.74 -26.00
C ALA A 95 -31.42 7.70 -26.74
N ASP A 96 -32.01 6.61 -27.24
CA ASP A 96 -31.29 5.58 -28.01
C ASP A 96 -30.58 6.16 -29.25
N LYS A 97 -31.31 6.96 -30.04
CA LYS A 97 -30.75 7.64 -31.22
C LYS A 97 -29.60 8.57 -30.87
N ALA A 98 -29.70 9.32 -29.77
CA ALA A 98 -28.63 10.21 -29.30
C ALA A 98 -27.38 9.41 -28.91
N GLN A 99 -27.55 8.31 -28.17
CA GLN A 99 -26.45 7.45 -27.73
C GLN A 99 -25.74 6.76 -28.92
N ARG A 100 -26.50 6.29 -29.93
CA ARG A 100 -25.94 5.76 -31.19
C ARG A 100 -25.15 6.81 -31.97
N GLY A 101 -25.67 8.04 -32.03
CA GLY A 101 -24.99 9.16 -32.67
C GLY A 101 -23.68 9.53 -31.98
N VAL A 102 -23.67 9.54 -30.64
CA VAL A 102 -22.44 9.79 -29.86
C VAL A 102 -21.43 8.66 -30.07
N MET A 103 -21.86 7.40 -30.06
CA MET A 103 -20.97 6.27 -30.33
C MET A 103 -20.27 6.40 -31.68
N GLU A 104 -21.01 6.78 -32.71
CA GLU A 104 -20.46 7.03 -34.04
C GLU A 104 -19.42 8.16 -34.02
N LEU A 105 -19.72 9.31 -33.38
CA LEU A 105 -18.77 10.41 -33.24
C LEU A 105 -17.48 10.02 -32.50
N LEU A 106 -17.58 9.17 -31.47
CA LEU A 106 -16.41 8.66 -30.75
C LEU A 106 -15.55 7.74 -31.62
N LEU A 107 -16.18 6.98 -32.52
CA LEU A 107 -15.50 6.04 -33.42
C LEU A 107 -14.94 6.69 -34.70
N ILE A 108 -15.39 7.90 -35.08
CA ILE A 108 -14.90 8.63 -36.27
C ILE A 108 -13.37 8.68 -36.30
N ASN A 109 -12.74 9.09 -35.20
CA ASN A 109 -11.28 9.22 -35.10
C ASN A 109 -10.60 8.10 -34.32
N HIS A 110 -11.35 7.10 -33.86
CA HIS A 110 -10.77 5.93 -33.17
C HIS A 110 -10.23 4.92 -34.20
N PRO A 111 -9.00 4.41 -34.01
CA PRO A 111 -8.39 3.46 -34.94
C PRO A 111 -9.05 2.09 -34.86
N LEU A 112 -8.99 1.32 -35.94
CA LEU A 112 -9.42 -0.10 -35.99
C LEU A 112 -8.37 -1.03 -35.37
N ASP A 113 -7.82 -0.62 -34.24
CA ASP A 113 -6.72 -1.29 -33.54
C ASP A 113 -7.22 -2.40 -32.60
N CYS A 114 -8.53 -2.69 -32.52
CA CYS A 114 -9.09 -3.68 -31.61
C CYS A 114 -8.35 -5.03 -31.62
N PRO A 115 -7.94 -5.59 -32.78
CA PRO A 115 -7.18 -6.84 -32.82
C PRO A 115 -5.81 -6.77 -32.18
N ILE A 116 -5.15 -5.60 -32.12
CA ILE A 116 -3.81 -5.43 -31.52
C ILE A 116 -3.85 -4.74 -30.15
N CYS A 117 -4.95 -4.10 -29.79
CA CYS A 117 -5.14 -3.35 -28.54
C CYS A 117 -5.18 -4.25 -27.30
N ASP A 118 -4.31 -4.01 -26.31
CA ASP A 118 -4.22 -4.82 -25.08
C ASP A 118 -5.52 -4.87 -24.26
N LYS A 119 -6.32 -3.81 -24.34
CA LYS A 119 -7.61 -3.73 -23.64
C LYS A 119 -8.75 -4.41 -24.41
N GLY A 120 -8.50 -4.91 -25.62
CA GLY A 120 -9.49 -5.66 -26.41
C GLY A 120 -10.00 -6.87 -25.62
N GLY A 121 -11.32 -6.99 -25.50
CA GLY A 121 -12.00 -7.98 -24.64
C GLY A 121 -12.45 -7.42 -23.29
N GLU A 122 -11.82 -6.37 -22.77
CA GLU A 122 -12.22 -5.69 -21.52
C GLU A 122 -12.46 -4.19 -21.71
N CYS A 123 -12.59 -3.72 -22.96
CA CYS A 123 -12.69 -2.31 -23.31
C CYS A 123 -14.14 -1.83 -23.29
N PRO A 124 -14.54 -0.92 -22.37
CA PRO A 124 -15.88 -0.32 -22.39
C PRO A 124 -16.29 0.24 -23.76
N LEU A 125 -15.37 0.84 -24.54
CA LEU A 125 -15.71 1.36 -25.86
C LEU A 125 -16.08 0.25 -26.84
N GLN A 126 -15.35 -0.86 -26.83
CA GLN A 126 -15.66 -2.01 -27.67
C GLN A 126 -17.04 -2.59 -27.29
N ASN A 127 -17.27 -2.81 -25.99
CA ASN A 127 -18.50 -3.42 -25.51
C ASN A 127 -19.72 -2.52 -25.80
N GLN A 128 -19.60 -1.21 -25.55
CA GLN A 128 -20.68 -0.27 -25.83
C GLN A 128 -20.86 0.00 -27.33
N ALA A 129 -19.82 -0.13 -28.17
CA ALA A 129 -19.98 -0.09 -29.62
C ALA A 129 -20.78 -1.28 -30.14
N MET A 130 -20.62 -2.47 -29.53
CA MET A 130 -21.42 -3.64 -29.88
C MET A 130 -22.89 -3.52 -29.44
N SER A 131 -23.16 -2.90 -28.28
CA SER A 131 -24.53 -2.77 -27.76
C SER A 131 -25.28 -1.52 -28.25
N ASN A 132 -24.58 -0.39 -28.38
CA ASN A 132 -25.16 0.94 -28.65
C ASN A 132 -24.59 1.58 -29.93
N GLY A 133 -23.75 0.87 -30.70
CA GLY A 133 -23.20 1.36 -31.96
C GLY A 133 -24.04 0.97 -33.18
N ARG A 134 -23.58 1.42 -34.35
CA ARG A 134 -24.08 0.99 -35.65
C ARG A 134 -23.19 -0.14 -36.20
N PRO A 135 -23.72 -1.08 -36.98
CA PRO A 135 -22.92 -2.13 -37.61
C PRO A 135 -21.98 -1.58 -38.69
N GLU A 136 -22.33 -0.44 -39.30
CA GLU A 136 -21.58 0.18 -40.38
C GLU A 136 -21.22 1.64 -40.03
N THR A 137 -20.03 2.07 -40.46
CA THR A 137 -19.58 3.46 -40.35
C THR A 137 -20.02 4.26 -41.57
N ARG A 138 -20.51 5.48 -41.35
CA ARG A 138 -20.76 6.45 -42.44
C ARG A 138 -19.55 7.34 -42.72
N PHE A 139 -18.50 7.22 -41.90
CA PHE A 139 -17.27 7.98 -42.05
C PHE A 139 -16.29 7.23 -42.96
N GLU A 140 -16.06 7.78 -44.15
CA GLU A 140 -15.18 7.23 -45.21
C GLU A 140 -13.87 8.01 -45.38
N ASP A 141 -13.68 9.08 -44.60
CA ASP A 141 -12.50 9.94 -44.69
C ASP A 141 -11.32 9.40 -43.86
N VAL A 142 -10.19 10.11 -43.91
CA VAL A 142 -8.96 9.73 -43.23
C VAL A 142 -9.06 10.01 -41.74
N LYS A 143 -8.90 8.96 -40.92
CA LYS A 143 -8.80 9.07 -39.47
C LYS A 143 -7.49 9.76 -39.07
N ARG A 144 -7.52 10.56 -38.01
CA ARG A 144 -6.29 11.15 -37.43
C ARG A 144 -5.32 10.06 -36.95
N THR A 145 -4.03 10.31 -37.10
CA THR A 145 -2.96 9.41 -36.65
C THR A 145 -1.97 10.14 -35.74
N PHE A 146 -1.35 9.39 -34.82
CA PHE A 146 -0.34 9.92 -33.91
C PHE A 146 0.84 8.94 -33.78
N PRO A 147 2.04 9.42 -33.38
CA PRO A 147 3.11 8.54 -32.94
C PRO A 147 2.64 7.66 -31.77
N LYS A 148 2.81 6.34 -31.89
CA LYS A 148 2.40 5.34 -30.89
C LYS A 148 3.45 4.23 -30.71
N PRO A 149 3.73 3.78 -29.48
CA PRO A 149 3.38 4.43 -28.21
C PRO A 149 4.28 5.65 -27.93
N ILE A 150 3.81 6.59 -27.11
CA ILE A 150 4.68 7.55 -26.43
C ILE A 150 4.89 7.15 -24.97
N ASN A 151 6.12 7.25 -24.49
CA ASN A 151 6.46 7.02 -23.09
C ASN A 151 6.16 8.31 -22.32
N ILE A 152 5.13 8.29 -21.47
CA ILE A 152 4.82 9.43 -20.60
C ILE A 152 5.44 9.27 -19.21
N SER A 153 5.78 8.03 -18.82
CA SER A 153 6.62 7.73 -17.66
C SER A 153 7.41 6.43 -17.91
N SER A 154 8.18 5.98 -16.91
CA SER A 154 8.85 4.67 -16.95
C SER A 154 7.88 3.49 -16.91
N GLN A 155 6.65 3.70 -16.42
CA GLN A 155 5.66 2.65 -16.23
C GLN A 155 4.44 2.77 -17.16
N VAL A 156 4.17 3.95 -17.72
CA VAL A 156 2.93 4.22 -18.49
C VAL A 156 3.24 4.65 -19.92
N LEU A 157 2.60 3.94 -20.85
CA LEU A 157 2.60 4.18 -22.30
C LEU A 157 1.28 4.79 -22.74
N LEU A 158 1.33 5.70 -23.70
CA LEU A 158 0.16 6.38 -24.25
C LEU A 158 0.05 6.21 -25.78
N ASP A 159 -1.05 5.62 -26.24
CA ASP A 159 -1.49 5.56 -27.63
C ASP A 159 -2.61 6.58 -27.86
N ARG A 160 -2.25 7.81 -28.27
CA ARG A 160 -3.18 8.95 -28.34
C ARG A 160 -4.37 8.74 -29.26
N GLU A 161 -4.18 8.07 -30.39
CA GLU A 161 -5.27 7.79 -31.35
C GLU A 161 -6.38 6.90 -30.76
N ARG A 162 -6.07 6.04 -29.79
CA ARG A 162 -7.08 5.23 -29.09
C ARG A 162 -7.86 6.03 -28.05
N CYS A 163 -7.43 7.25 -27.71
CA CYS A 163 -8.08 8.07 -26.69
C CYS A 163 -9.39 8.69 -27.19
N VAL A 164 -10.45 8.54 -26.39
CA VAL A 164 -11.78 9.14 -26.64
C VAL A 164 -12.02 10.45 -25.89
N LEU A 165 -10.95 11.06 -25.35
CA LEU A 165 -10.98 12.37 -24.68
C LEU A 165 -12.01 12.48 -23.55
N CYS A 166 -12.23 11.38 -22.82
CA CYS A 166 -13.20 11.35 -21.72
C CYS A 166 -12.71 12.08 -20.45
N ALA A 167 -11.45 12.56 -20.45
CA ALA A 167 -10.78 13.25 -19.35
C ALA A 167 -10.58 12.44 -18.04
N ARG A 168 -10.99 11.17 -17.95
CA ARG A 168 -10.87 10.38 -16.70
C ARG A 168 -9.45 10.37 -16.13
N CYS A 169 -8.43 10.15 -16.95
CA CYS A 169 -7.04 10.10 -16.50
C CYS A 169 -6.56 11.46 -15.96
N THR A 170 -6.78 12.54 -16.70
CA THR A 170 -6.41 13.92 -16.29
C THR A 170 -7.11 14.32 -14.98
N ARG A 171 -8.39 13.94 -14.85
CA ARG A 171 -9.19 14.23 -13.67
C ARG A 171 -8.79 13.38 -12.47
N PHE A 172 -8.46 12.11 -12.66
CA PHE A 172 -7.86 11.30 -11.61
C PHE A 172 -6.57 11.94 -11.10
N SER A 173 -5.67 12.32 -12.03
CA SER A 173 -4.39 12.95 -11.71
C SER A 173 -4.56 14.20 -10.85
N ALA A 174 -5.49 15.09 -11.22
CA ALA A 174 -5.74 16.32 -10.49
C ALA A 174 -6.57 16.13 -9.20
N GLN A 175 -7.71 15.43 -9.30
CA GLN A 175 -8.72 15.36 -8.23
C GLN A 175 -8.35 14.37 -7.13
N ILE A 176 -7.77 13.23 -7.49
CA ILE A 176 -7.47 12.14 -6.55
C ILE A 176 -6.01 12.23 -6.11
N ALA A 177 -5.07 12.01 -7.03
CA ALA A 177 -3.64 12.00 -6.71
C ALA A 177 -3.11 13.39 -6.29
N GLY A 178 -3.68 14.48 -6.82
CA GLY A 178 -3.11 15.82 -6.63
C GLY A 178 -1.81 16.04 -7.39
N ASP A 179 -1.63 15.30 -8.48
CA ASP A 179 -0.46 15.28 -9.36
C ASP A 179 -0.90 15.61 -10.79
N PRO A 180 -1.18 16.88 -11.13
CA PRO A 180 -1.72 17.27 -12.45
C PRO A 180 -0.63 17.25 -13.56
N PHE A 181 0.08 16.12 -13.71
CA PHE A 181 1.15 15.93 -14.70
C PHE A 181 0.64 15.57 -16.10
N ILE A 182 -0.60 15.10 -16.22
CA ILE A 182 -1.25 14.81 -17.49
C ILE A 182 -2.48 15.69 -17.68
N ASP A 183 -2.63 16.27 -18.87
CA ASP A 183 -3.74 17.17 -19.20
C ASP A 183 -4.20 17.05 -20.66
N LEU A 184 -5.30 17.71 -21.00
CA LEU A 184 -5.81 17.88 -22.36
C LEU A 184 -5.16 19.10 -23.03
N LEU A 185 -4.18 18.83 -23.88
CA LEU A 185 -3.50 19.82 -24.70
C LEU A 185 -4.31 20.13 -25.97
N GLU A 186 -4.01 21.26 -26.61
CA GLU A 186 -4.70 21.76 -27.81
C GLU A 186 -6.22 22.00 -27.62
N ARG A 187 -6.95 22.21 -28.72
CA ARG A 187 -8.41 22.49 -28.70
C ARG A 187 -9.16 21.82 -29.86
N GLY A 188 -10.45 21.61 -29.66
CA GLY A 188 -11.34 21.04 -30.69
C GLY A 188 -10.90 19.65 -31.14
N ALA A 189 -10.91 19.40 -32.45
CA ALA A 189 -10.53 18.09 -33.01
C ALA A 189 -9.05 17.71 -32.78
N LEU A 190 -8.19 18.71 -32.51
CA LEU A 190 -6.76 18.51 -32.24
C LEU A 190 -6.48 18.18 -30.76
N GLN A 191 -7.50 18.27 -29.89
CA GLN A 191 -7.33 18.03 -28.47
C GLN A 191 -6.80 16.61 -28.21
N GLN A 192 -5.82 16.52 -27.31
CA GLN A 192 -5.11 15.29 -27.01
C GLN A 192 -4.64 15.23 -25.56
N VAL A 193 -4.62 14.03 -24.99
CA VAL A 193 -3.96 13.82 -23.70
C VAL A 193 -2.45 13.88 -23.90
N GLY A 194 -1.75 14.59 -23.01
CA GLY A 194 -0.29 14.71 -23.03
C GLY A 194 0.29 15.12 -21.68
N ILE A 195 1.61 15.23 -21.65
CA ILE A 195 2.41 15.78 -20.54
C ILE A 195 3.02 17.11 -20.97
N ALA A 196 3.40 17.95 -20.01
CA ALA A 196 4.18 19.15 -20.31
C ALA A 196 5.60 18.78 -20.80
N ALA A 197 6.17 19.61 -21.68
CA ALA A 197 7.48 19.35 -22.26
C ALA A 197 8.57 19.35 -21.17
N GLY A 198 9.28 18.23 -21.03
CA GLY A 198 10.32 18.06 -20.01
C GLY A 198 9.82 17.60 -18.63
N GLU A 199 8.50 17.41 -18.46
CA GLU A 199 7.90 17.00 -17.20
C GLU A 199 7.25 15.60 -17.35
N PRO A 200 7.99 14.51 -17.07
CA PRO A 200 7.42 13.17 -17.15
C PRO A 200 6.32 12.97 -16.10
N PHE A 201 5.40 12.04 -16.38
CA PHE A 201 4.30 11.68 -15.48
C PHE A 201 4.79 10.88 -14.28
N GLN A 202 5.42 11.55 -13.32
CA GLN A 202 6.00 10.98 -12.11
C GLN A 202 5.07 11.16 -10.92
N SER A 203 4.04 10.31 -10.85
CA SER A 203 3.11 10.24 -9.72
C SER A 203 3.19 8.86 -9.07
N TYR A 204 3.07 8.78 -7.74
CA TYR A 204 2.95 7.51 -7.02
C TYR A 204 1.63 6.77 -7.29
N PHE A 205 0.74 7.37 -8.08
CA PHE A 205 -0.56 6.80 -8.41
C PHE A 205 -0.75 6.66 -9.93
N SER A 206 0.33 6.75 -10.72
CA SER A 206 0.26 6.79 -12.18
C SER A 206 -0.43 5.57 -12.79
N GLY A 207 -0.27 4.40 -12.18
CA GLY A 207 -0.86 3.15 -12.64
C GLY A 207 -2.39 3.10 -12.59
N ASN A 208 -3.03 3.89 -11.72
CA ASN A 208 -4.49 3.99 -11.73
C ASN A 208 -5.03 4.63 -13.01
N THR A 209 -4.22 5.44 -13.71
CA THR A 209 -4.63 6.01 -15.00
C THR A 209 -4.78 4.94 -16.09
N VAL A 210 -4.02 3.85 -16.01
CA VAL A 210 -4.16 2.67 -16.89
C VAL A 210 -5.48 1.94 -16.61
N GLN A 211 -5.80 1.76 -15.32
CA GLN A 211 -7.03 1.09 -14.90
C GLN A 211 -8.29 1.91 -15.24
N ILE A 212 -8.30 3.20 -14.88
CA ILE A 212 -9.47 4.08 -15.03
C ILE A 212 -9.79 4.43 -16.49
N CYS A 213 -8.80 4.34 -17.39
CA CYS A 213 -8.94 4.65 -18.81
C CYS A 213 -9.94 3.67 -19.46
N PRO A 214 -11.07 4.13 -20.02
CA PRO A 214 -12.11 3.24 -20.57
C PRO A 214 -11.75 2.64 -21.94
N VAL A 215 -10.56 2.94 -22.46
CA VAL A 215 -10.06 2.55 -23.77
C VAL A 215 -8.61 2.10 -23.66
N GLY A 216 -8.05 1.48 -24.70
CA GLY A 216 -6.66 1.03 -24.72
C GLY A 216 -5.62 2.14 -24.97
N ALA A 217 -5.91 3.38 -24.56
CA ALA A 217 -5.01 4.52 -24.76
C ALA A 217 -3.86 4.53 -23.76
N LEU A 218 -4.11 4.25 -22.49
CA LEU A 218 -3.08 4.15 -21.44
C LEU A 218 -2.83 2.70 -21.11
N THR A 219 -1.57 2.27 -21.16
CA THR A 219 -1.15 0.88 -20.91
C THR A 219 0.11 0.84 -20.05
N GLY A 220 0.29 -0.24 -19.28
CA GLY A 220 1.53 -0.46 -18.51
C GLY A 220 2.65 -1.00 -19.40
N THR A 221 3.87 -0.50 -19.23
CA THR A 221 5.05 -0.93 -20.00
C THR A 221 5.30 -2.43 -19.90
N ALA A 222 5.16 -3.00 -18.70
CA ALA A 222 5.39 -4.43 -18.45
C ALA A 222 4.31 -5.35 -19.05
N TYR A 223 3.09 -4.86 -19.26
CA TYR A 223 1.94 -5.67 -19.70
C TYR A 223 1.67 -5.59 -21.21
N ARG A 224 2.11 -4.50 -21.87
CA ARG A 224 1.83 -4.25 -23.29
C ARG A 224 2.20 -5.44 -24.18
N PHE A 225 1.23 -5.93 -24.93
CA PHE A 225 1.28 -7.08 -25.84
C PHE A 225 1.72 -8.41 -25.21
N ARG A 226 1.57 -8.58 -23.89
CA ARG A 226 1.98 -9.83 -23.20
C ARG A 226 0.87 -10.87 -23.08
N ALA A 227 -0.39 -10.45 -22.96
CA ALA A 227 -1.55 -11.33 -22.83
C ALA A 227 -2.84 -10.61 -23.24
N ARG A 228 -3.91 -11.37 -23.49
CA ARG A 228 -5.26 -10.83 -23.62
C ARG A 228 -6.02 -10.93 -22.30
N PRO A 229 -6.99 -10.03 -22.04
CA PRO A 229 -7.83 -10.11 -20.85
C PRO A 229 -8.49 -11.48 -20.65
N PHE A 230 -8.97 -12.11 -21.73
CA PHE A 230 -9.59 -13.43 -21.70
C PHE A 230 -8.59 -14.61 -21.56
N ASP A 231 -7.29 -14.36 -21.67
CA ASP A 231 -6.24 -15.37 -21.38
C ASP A 231 -5.86 -15.39 -19.89
N LEU A 232 -6.29 -14.40 -19.11
CA LEU A 232 -5.85 -14.18 -17.73
C LEU A 232 -6.78 -14.87 -16.74
N VAL A 233 -6.19 -15.48 -15.72
CA VAL A 233 -6.91 -15.86 -14.51
C VAL A 233 -6.75 -14.73 -13.50
N SER A 234 -7.87 -14.23 -12.98
CA SER A 234 -7.92 -13.13 -12.02
C SER A 234 -8.19 -13.67 -10.62
N SER A 235 -7.32 -13.36 -9.66
CA SER A 235 -7.45 -13.80 -8.27
C SER A 235 -7.48 -12.59 -7.32
N PRO A 236 -8.46 -12.49 -6.41
CA PRO A 236 -8.43 -11.51 -5.32
C PRO A 236 -7.17 -11.68 -4.45
N SER A 237 -6.59 -10.57 -4.00
CA SER A 237 -5.38 -10.53 -3.20
C SER A 237 -5.31 -9.24 -2.37
N VAL A 238 -4.23 -9.05 -1.63
CA VAL A 238 -3.97 -7.89 -0.76
C VAL A 238 -2.55 -7.40 -1.00
N CYS A 239 -2.36 -6.08 -1.00
CA CYS A 239 -1.03 -5.49 -1.16
C CYS A 239 -0.12 -5.78 0.03
N GLU A 240 1.11 -6.22 -0.26
CA GLU A 240 2.11 -6.69 0.68
C GLU A 240 3.20 -5.66 1.04
N HIS A 241 3.07 -4.41 0.58
CA HIS A 241 4.18 -3.45 0.69
C HIS A 241 4.11 -2.52 1.90
N CYS A 242 2.94 -1.94 2.19
CA CYS A 242 2.77 -0.95 3.27
C CYS A 242 1.56 -1.26 4.13
N ALA A 243 1.44 -0.59 5.28
CA ALA A 243 0.40 -0.84 6.27
C ALA A 243 -1.02 -0.41 5.84
N SER A 244 -1.21 0.16 4.64
CA SER A 244 -2.53 0.60 4.15
C SER A 244 -3.54 -0.54 3.97
N GLY A 245 -3.09 -1.74 3.58
CA GLY A 245 -3.95 -2.93 3.43
C GLY A 245 -4.84 -2.98 2.17
N CYS A 246 -4.41 -2.36 1.06
CA CYS A 246 -5.22 -2.26 -0.17
C CYS A 246 -5.70 -3.62 -0.68
N ALA A 247 -6.97 -3.72 -1.03
CA ALA A 247 -7.48 -4.81 -1.86
C ALA A 247 -6.85 -4.77 -3.25
N GLN A 248 -6.49 -5.92 -3.79
CA GLN A 248 -5.89 -6.05 -5.11
C GLN A 248 -6.49 -7.21 -5.89
N ARG A 249 -6.31 -7.16 -7.21
CA ARG A 249 -6.56 -8.28 -8.13
C ARG A 249 -5.26 -8.64 -8.81
N THR A 250 -4.83 -9.89 -8.68
CA THR A 250 -3.64 -10.42 -9.34
C THR A 250 -4.06 -11.19 -10.58
N ASP A 251 -3.65 -10.71 -11.75
CA ASP A 251 -3.93 -11.37 -13.02
C ASP A 251 -2.69 -12.14 -13.46
N HIS A 252 -2.85 -13.44 -13.71
CA HIS A 252 -1.75 -14.32 -14.10
C HIS A 252 -2.09 -15.19 -15.31
N ARG A 253 -1.04 -15.69 -15.95
CA ARG A 253 -1.11 -16.61 -17.09
C ARG A 253 0.06 -17.58 -17.03
N ARG A 254 -0.21 -18.89 -17.15
CA ARG A 254 0.82 -19.95 -17.19
C ARG A 254 1.85 -19.82 -16.04
N GLY A 255 1.37 -19.66 -14.82
CA GLY A 255 2.25 -19.57 -13.64
C GLY A 255 2.99 -18.23 -13.46
N LYS A 256 2.73 -17.21 -14.30
CA LYS A 256 3.38 -15.89 -14.20
C LYS A 256 2.36 -14.78 -13.98
N VAL A 257 2.62 -13.92 -13.00
CA VAL A 257 1.84 -12.68 -12.80
C VAL A 257 2.12 -11.72 -13.96
N MET A 258 1.05 -11.27 -14.61
CA MET A 258 1.13 -10.40 -15.77
C MET A 258 0.87 -8.94 -15.40
N ARG A 259 -0.05 -8.69 -14.46
CA ARG A 259 -0.36 -7.37 -13.92
C ARG A 259 -1.09 -7.48 -12.59
N ARG A 260 -1.13 -6.39 -11.83
CA ARG A 260 -2.00 -6.22 -10.67
C ARG A 260 -2.92 -5.03 -10.85
N LEU A 261 -4.19 -5.18 -10.47
CA LEU A 261 -5.15 -4.10 -10.40
C LEU A 261 -5.57 -3.79 -8.97
N ALA A 262 -6.03 -2.56 -8.73
CA ALA A 262 -6.69 -2.24 -7.46
C ALA A 262 -8.03 -2.96 -7.42
N GLY A 263 -8.33 -3.61 -6.29
CA GLY A 263 -9.67 -4.12 -6.00
C GLY A 263 -10.59 -2.99 -5.54
N ASP A 264 -11.89 -3.22 -5.64
CA ASP A 264 -12.93 -2.33 -5.11
C ASP A 264 -13.20 -2.68 -3.64
N ASP A 265 -12.72 -1.82 -2.74
CA ASP A 265 -12.95 -1.89 -1.30
C ASP A 265 -13.20 -0.48 -0.74
N PRO A 266 -14.47 -0.02 -0.70
CA PRO A 266 -14.84 1.31 -0.22
C PRO A 266 -14.47 1.58 1.24
N GLU A 267 -14.19 0.57 2.06
CA GLU A 267 -13.76 0.77 3.45
C GLU A 267 -12.27 1.08 3.54
N VAL A 268 -11.46 0.66 2.57
CA VAL A 268 -9.99 0.79 2.60
C VAL A 268 -9.50 1.71 1.50
N ASN A 269 -9.34 1.19 0.28
CA ASN A 269 -8.66 1.87 -0.82
C ASN A 269 -9.59 2.36 -1.94
N GLU A 270 -10.90 2.22 -1.75
CA GLU A 270 -11.92 2.44 -2.78
C GLU A 270 -11.55 1.63 -4.03
N GLU A 271 -11.22 2.28 -5.15
CA GLU A 271 -10.75 1.63 -6.37
C GLU A 271 -9.29 1.93 -6.70
N TRP A 272 -8.50 2.42 -5.74
CA TRP A 272 -7.15 2.95 -5.96
C TRP A 272 -6.06 2.09 -5.32
N ASN A 273 -4.87 2.07 -5.91
CA ASN A 273 -3.64 1.62 -5.22
C ASN A 273 -2.46 2.50 -5.60
N CYS A 274 -1.37 2.46 -4.84
CA CYS A 274 -0.14 3.13 -5.24
C CYS A 274 0.67 2.28 -6.24
N ASP A 275 1.65 2.93 -6.87
CA ASP A 275 2.52 2.34 -7.86
C ASP A 275 3.41 1.22 -7.30
N LYS A 276 3.72 1.24 -5.98
CA LYS A 276 4.34 0.09 -5.30
C LYS A 276 3.47 -1.15 -5.49
N GLY A 277 2.21 -1.09 -5.05
CA GLY A 277 1.25 -2.19 -5.19
C GLY A 277 0.89 -2.53 -6.63
N ARG A 278 1.07 -1.60 -7.57
CA ARG A 278 0.79 -1.81 -8.99
C ARG A 278 1.88 -2.58 -9.72
N TRP A 279 3.14 -2.22 -9.47
CA TRP A 279 4.27 -2.60 -10.32
C TRP A 279 5.29 -3.49 -9.61
N ALA A 280 5.43 -3.39 -8.27
CA ALA A 280 6.47 -4.08 -7.52
C ALA A 280 6.11 -5.55 -7.20
N PHE A 281 5.53 -6.28 -8.16
CA PHE A 281 5.27 -7.72 -8.05
C PHE A 281 6.34 -8.58 -8.75
N THR A 282 7.28 -7.96 -9.47
CA THR A 282 8.29 -8.65 -10.27
C THR A 282 9.40 -9.29 -9.44
N TYR A 283 9.50 -8.96 -8.15
CA TYR A 283 10.50 -9.50 -7.23
C TYR A 283 10.49 -11.03 -7.16
N ALA A 284 9.32 -11.66 -7.26
CA ALA A 284 9.20 -13.12 -7.26
C ALA A 284 9.82 -13.81 -8.50
N THR A 285 10.20 -13.04 -9.51
CA THR A 285 10.76 -13.51 -10.78
C THR A 285 12.10 -12.85 -11.13
N ALA A 286 12.78 -12.24 -10.16
CA ALA A 286 13.97 -11.42 -10.38
C ALA A 286 15.26 -12.20 -10.77
N GLY A 287 15.21 -13.53 -10.89
CA GLY A 287 16.29 -14.37 -11.41
C GLY A 287 17.17 -15.02 -10.34
N ASP A 288 17.27 -14.40 -9.18
CA ASP A 288 18.03 -14.81 -7.98
C ASP A 288 17.12 -15.42 -6.89
N ARG A 289 16.05 -16.09 -7.32
CA ARG A 289 15.09 -16.72 -6.40
C ARG A 289 15.64 -18.06 -5.90
N ILE A 290 15.65 -18.25 -4.59
CA ILE A 290 16.04 -19.52 -3.97
C ILE A 290 14.87 -20.50 -4.07
N THR A 291 15.12 -21.70 -4.60
CA THR A 291 14.08 -22.71 -4.86
C THR A 291 14.33 -24.06 -4.18
N THR A 292 15.52 -24.25 -3.60
CA THR A 292 15.90 -25.45 -2.86
C THR A 292 16.66 -25.03 -1.60
N PRO A 293 16.60 -25.80 -0.50
CA PRO A 293 17.43 -25.55 0.67
C PRO A 293 18.91 -25.52 0.30
N LEU A 294 19.67 -24.66 0.99
CA LEU A 294 21.12 -24.57 0.89
C LEU A 294 21.75 -24.83 2.26
N ILE A 295 22.89 -25.50 2.27
CA ILE A 295 23.68 -25.73 3.49
C ILE A 295 25.10 -25.29 3.22
N ARG A 296 25.75 -24.69 4.22
CA ARG A 296 27.16 -24.34 4.17
C ARG A 296 28.01 -25.57 4.41
N ASP A 297 28.91 -25.82 3.48
CA ASP A 297 29.87 -26.92 3.52
C ASP A 297 31.23 -26.41 3.00
N ASP A 298 32.31 -26.66 3.73
CA ASP A 298 33.65 -26.14 3.44
C ASP A 298 33.69 -24.63 3.09
N GLY A 299 32.86 -23.82 3.78
CA GLY A 299 32.81 -22.37 3.62
C GLY A 299 31.96 -21.85 2.46
N ALA A 300 31.37 -22.73 1.63
CA ALA A 300 30.49 -22.36 0.52
C ALA A 300 29.09 -22.94 0.69
N LEU A 301 28.07 -22.24 0.16
CA LEU A 301 26.71 -22.79 0.11
C LEU A 301 26.59 -23.81 -1.02
N ARG A 302 25.98 -24.95 -0.71
CA ARG A 302 25.58 -25.96 -1.70
C ARG A 302 24.08 -26.29 -1.58
N PRO A 303 23.40 -26.62 -2.68
CA PRO A 303 22.07 -27.20 -2.64
C PRO A 303 22.02 -28.46 -1.78
N ALA A 304 20.93 -28.63 -1.03
CA ALA A 304 20.68 -29.78 -0.19
C ALA A 304 19.22 -30.23 -0.26
N SER A 305 18.99 -31.46 0.21
CA SER A 305 17.62 -31.96 0.40
C SER A 305 16.97 -31.29 1.61
N TRP A 306 15.64 -31.24 1.63
CA TRP A 306 14.89 -30.73 2.79
C TRP A 306 15.22 -31.49 4.07
N SER A 307 15.29 -32.82 4.03
CA SER A 307 15.64 -33.64 5.21
C SER A 307 17.03 -33.32 5.75
N GLU A 308 18.04 -33.21 4.88
CA GLU A 308 19.41 -32.86 5.29
C GLU A 308 19.47 -31.47 5.91
N ALA A 309 18.84 -30.48 5.27
CA ALA A 309 18.83 -29.10 5.77
C ALA A 309 18.10 -28.99 7.11
N LEU A 310 16.97 -29.70 7.28
CA LEU A 310 16.24 -29.76 8.55
C LEU A 310 17.08 -30.38 9.65
N THR A 311 17.76 -31.51 9.40
CA THR A 311 18.62 -32.16 10.39
C THR A 311 19.79 -31.26 10.80
N VAL A 312 20.46 -30.58 9.86
CA VAL A 312 21.57 -29.65 10.17
C VAL A 312 21.07 -28.43 10.97
N ALA A 313 19.97 -27.82 10.52
CA ALA A 313 19.36 -26.69 11.23
C ALA A 313 18.89 -27.09 12.63
N GLY A 314 18.21 -28.24 12.75
CA GLY A 314 17.70 -28.78 14.01
C GLY A 314 18.82 -29.03 15.01
N ALA A 315 19.92 -29.66 14.58
CA ALA A 315 21.07 -29.91 15.43
C ALA A 315 21.74 -28.61 15.92
N GLY A 316 21.96 -27.64 15.03
CA GLY A 316 22.58 -26.37 15.38
C GLY A 316 21.72 -25.53 16.33
N LEU A 317 20.41 -25.46 16.08
CA LEU A 317 19.48 -24.72 16.94
C LEU A 317 19.25 -25.41 18.28
N LEU A 318 19.17 -26.75 18.33
CA LEU A 318 19.07 -27.49 19.59
C LEU A 318 20.34 -27.31 20.45
N GLY A 319 21.51 -27.26 19.81
CA GLY A 319 22.78 -26.98 20.49
C GLY A 319 22.84 -25.58 21.11
N ALA A 320 22.22 -24.58 20.48
CA ALA A 320 22.15 -23.22 21.00
C ALA A 320 21.02 -23.01 22.04
N GLY A 321 19.86 -23.63 21.83
CA GLY A 321 18.67 -23.50 22.68
C GLY A 321 18.28 -22.03 22.90
N ALA A 322 18.14 -21.63 24.16
CA ALA A 322 17.75 -20.28 24.55
C ALA A 322 18.80 -19.19 24.21
N ASN A 323 20.02 -19.58 23.83
CA ASN A 323 21.06 -18.67 23.33
C ASN A 323 20.89 -18.39 21.83
N THR A 324 19.65 -18.37 21.35
CA THR A 324 19.29 -18.09 19.96
C THR A 324 18.49 -16.80 19.88
N GLY A 325 18.85 -15.91 18.95
CA GLY A 325 18.03 -14.74 18.60
C GLY A 325 17.20 -14.98 17.35
N VAL A 326 15.96 -14.48 17.33
CA VAL A 326 15.04 -14.60 16.19
C VAL A 326 14.71 -13.23 15.63
N LEU A 327 15.16 -12.96 14.40
CA LEU A 327 14.89 -11.71 13.70
C LEU A 327 13.84 -11.94 12.63
N VAL A 328 12.67 -11.33 12.82
CA VAL A 328 11.54 -11.42 11.88
C VAL A 328 11.44 -10.09 11.12
N GLY A 329 11.09 -10.15 9.84
CA GLY A 329 10.87 -8.97 9.03
C GLY A 329 9.45 -8.43 9.15
N GLY A 330 9.28 -7.11 9.06
CA GLY A 330 7.96 -6.45 8.98
C GLY A 330 7.12 -6.75 7.72
N ARG A 331 7.53 -7.72 6.89
CA ARG A 331 6.81 -8.15 5.66
C ARG A 331 6.08 -9.49 5.82
N CYS A 332 6.28 -10.20 6.94
CA CYS A 332 5.63 -11.49 7.18
C CYS A 332 4.11 -11.33 7.32
N THR A 333 3.36 -12.39 6.98
CA THR A 333 1.93 -12.45 7.28
C THR A 333 1.72 -12.59 8.79
N VAL A 334 0.49 -12.37 9.27
CA VAL A 334 0.14 -12.59 10.68
C VAL A 334 0.48 -14.02 11.11
N GLN A 335 0.17 -15.00 10.25
CA GLN A 335 0.39 -16.43 10.53
C GLN A 335 1.88 -16.78 10.53
N ASP A 336 2.66 -16.24 9.59
CA ASP A 336 4.12 -16.44 9.60
C ASP A 336 4.76 -15.82 10.85
N ALA A 337 4.39 -14.58 11.21
CA ALA A 337 4.90 -13.92 12.42
C ALA A 337 4.51 -14.68 13.70
N TYR A 338 3.31 -15.26 13.72
CA TYR A 338 2.85 -16.13 14.81
C TYR A 338 3.68 -17.41 14.92
N ALA A 339 4.03 -18.02 13.79
CA ALA A 339 4.90 -19.19 13.78
C ALA A 339 6.30 -18.87 14.33
N TYR A 340 6.90 -17.73 13.97
CA TYR A 340 8.18 -17.30 14.58
C TYR A 340 8.05 -17.08 16.10
N SER A 341 6.98 -16.40 16.53
CA SER A 341 6.67 -16.13 17.94
C SER A 341 6.52 -17.42 18.76
N LYS A 342 5.81 -18.41 18.21
CA LYS A 342 5.62 -19.73 18.83
C LYS A 342 6.90 -20.57 18.79
N PHE A 343 7.62 -20.59 17.67
CA PHE A 343 8.88 -21.30 17.51
C PHE A 343 9.95 -20.80 18.49
N ALA A 344 10.15 -19.48 18.61
CA ALA A 344 11.10 -18.89 19.54
C ALA A 344 10.85 -19.35 20.99
N ARG A 345 9.59 -19.47 21.39
CA ARG A 345 9.23 -19.73 22.79
C ARG A 345 9.10 -21.20 23.13
N MET A 346 8.52 -22.01 22.23
CA MET A 346 8.32 -23.44 22.47
C MET A 346 9.53 -24.30 22.09
N VAL A 347 10.25 -23.93 21.02
CA VAL A 347 11.38 -24.72 20.51
C VAL A 347 12.69 -24.20 21.10
N LEU A 348 12.92 -22.89 21.02
CA LEU A 348 14.17 -22.29 21.46
C LEU A 348 14.14 -21.89 22.95
N GLY A 349 12.95 -21.76 23.56
CA GLY A 349 12.85 -21.38 24.98
C GLY A 349 13.29 -19.95 25.26
N THR A 350 13.12 -19.03 24.32
CA THR A 350 13.58 -17.63 24.41
C THR A 350 12.48 -16.62 24.08
N ASN A 351 12.60 -15.42 24.65
CA ASN A 351 11.85 -14.23 24.24
C ASN A 351 12.69 -13.30 23.35
N ASP A 352 13.91 -13.70 22.94
CA ASP A 352 14.77 -12.94 22.00
C ASP A 352 14.20 -13.06 20.59
N ILE A 353 13.06 -12.40 20.37
CA ILE A 353 12.39 -12.27 19.07
C ILE A 353 11.95 -10.84 18.85
N ASP A 354 12.22 -10.30 17.67
CA ASP A 354 11.75 -8.98 17.29
C ASP A 354 11.49 -8.89 15.78
N PHE A 355 10.38 -8.25 15.40
CA PHE A 355 10.04 -7.99 14.00
C PHE A 355 10.67 -6.70 13.45
N ARG A 356 11.16 -5.83 14.33
CA ARG A 356 11.58 -4.46 14.01
C ARG A 356 12.96 -4.44 13.39
N ALA A 357 13.03 -4.76 12.10
CA ALA A 357 14.21 -4.61 11.26
C ALA A 357 14.35 -3.18 10.70
N ARG A 358 14.51 -2.20 11.60
CA ARG A 358 14.66 -0.75 11.36
C ARG A 358 15.10 -0.03 12.65
N PRO A 359 15.41 1.29 12.63
CA PRO A 359 15.50 2.07 13.87
C PRO A 359 14.24 1.93 14.75
N HIS A 360 14.46 1.61 16.02
CA HIS A 360 13.43 1.37 17.03
C HIS A 360 13.95 1.80 18.42
N SER A 361 13.10 1.75 19.44
CA SER A 361 13.47 2.05 20.83
C SER A 361 12.66 1.23 21.83
N GLY A 362 13.11 1.22 23.09
CA GLY A 362 12.33 0.67 24.20
C GLY A 362 11.02 1.42 24.44
N GLU A 363 11.04 2.75 24.28
CA GLU A 363 9.84 3.60 24.34
C GLU A 363 8.79 3.16 23.31
N GLU A 364 9.20 2.77 22.10
CA GLU A 364 8.30 2.19 21.11
C GLU A 364 7.71 0.86 21.58
N ALA A 365 8.51 -0.05 22.14
CA ALA A 365 8.02 -1.33 22.63
C ALA A 365 6.95 -1.16 23.73
N GLU A 366 7.16 -0.20 24.64
CA GLU A 366 6.20 0.16 25.69
C GLU A 366 4.92 0.79 25.10
N PHE A 367 5.06 1.73 24.16
CA PHE A 367 3.93 2.33 23.45
C PHE A 367 3.07 1.28 22.71
N LEU A 368 3.72 0.37 21.98
CA LEU A 368 3.03 -0.70 21.24
C LEU A 368 2.29 -1.63 22.20
N ALA A 369 2.93 -2.00 23.31
CA ALA A 369 2.35 -2.87 24.33
C ALA A 369 1.12 -2.25 25.03
N ALA A 370 1.22 -0.97 25.40
CA ALA A 370 0.15 -0.28 26.12
C ALA A 370 -1.04 0.07 25.21
N ARG A 371 -0.78 0.53 23.97
CA ARG A 371 -1.79 1.24 23.17
C ARG A 371 -2.13 0.63 21.82
N ILE A 372 -1.37 -0.35 21.36
CA ILE A 372 -1.56 -0.94 20.02
C ILE A 372 -1.94 -2.42 20.15
N ALA A 373 -1.08 -3.26 20.73
CA ALA A 373 -1.27 -4.71 20.78
C ALA A 373 -2.56 -5.10 21.52
N GLY A 374 -3.33 -6.04 20.97
CA GLY A 374 -4.55 -6.55 21.56
C GLY A 374 -5.67 -5.53 21.72
N GLN A 375 -5.57 -4.36 21.08
CA GLN A 375 -6.61 -3.32 21.15
C GLN A 375 -7.66 -3.51 20.05
N PRO A 376 -8.94 -3.23 20.33
CA PRO A 376 -9.97 -3.27 19.30
C PRO A 376 -9.74 -2.18 18.24
N MET A 377 -10.28 -2.40 17.04
CA MET A 377 -10.27 -1.42 15.95
C MET A 377 -11.18 -0.22 16.30
N THR A 378 -10.59 0.81 16.92
CA THR A 378 -11.28 2.02 17.41
C THR A 378 -11.22 3.22 16.46
N LEU A 379 -10.32 3.18 15.47
CA LEU A 379 -10.18 4.21 14.44
C LEU A 379 -10.05 3.55 13.06
N ARG A 380 -10.92 3.95 12.13
CA ARG A 380 -10.94 3.47 10.75
C ARG A 380 -10.78 4.63 9.76
N TYR A 381 -10.63 4.31 8.48
CA TYR A 381 -10.56 5.24 7.36
C TYR A 381 -11.80 6.12 7.30
N ALA A 382 -12.97 5.58 7.64
CA ALA A 382 -14.21 6.34 7.71
C ALA A 382 -14.13 7.45 8.77
N GLU A 383 -13.60 7.15 9.97
CA GLU A 383 -13.41 8.17 10.99
C GLU A 383 -12.29 9.16 10.63
N LEU A 384 -11.24 8.73 9.92
CA LEU A 384 -10.24 9.66 9.37
C LEU A 384 -10.84 10.61 8.34
N GLU A 385 -11.70 10.11 7.46
CA GLU A 385 -12.34 10.92 6.42
C GLU A 385 -13.35 11.93 7.00
N ASN A 386 -13.95 11.58 8.14
CA ASN A 386 -14.90 12.42 8.89
C ASN A 386 -14.25 13.30 9.97
N ALA A 387 -12.95 13.15 10.23
CA ALA A 387 -12.25 13.92 11.24
C ALA A 387 -12.23 15.42 10.91
N ARG A 388 -12.22 16.26 11.96
CA ARG A 388 -12.07 17.73 11.81
C ARG A 388 -10.61 18.16 11.81
N THR A 389 -9.77 17.45 12.57
CA THR A 389 -8.34 17.72 12.68
C THR A 389 -7.56 16.41 12.77
N VAL A 390 -6.49 16.30 11.99
CA VAL A 390 -5.54 15.18 12.03
C VAL A 390 -4.14 15.76 12.22
N LEU A 391 -3.44 15.31 13.26
CA LEU A 391 -2.03 15.61 13.51
C LEU A 391 -1.17 14.42 13.06
N LEU A 392 -0.23 14.67 12.15
CA LEU A 392 0.77 13.71 11.68
C LEU A 392 2.06 13.90 12.49
N VAL A 393 2.58 12.83 13.06
CA VAL A 393 3.78 12.86 13.91
C VAL A 393 4.69 11.70 13.54
N GLY A 394 5.90 12.00 13.08
CA GLY A 394 6.82 10.97 12.58
C GLY A 394 6.29 10.19 11.36
N LEU A 395 5.34 10.78 10.61
CA LEU A 395 4.65 10.14 9.49
C LEU A 395 4.52 11.13 8.31
N GLU A 396 4.90 10.69 7.12
CA GLU A 396 4.55 11.31 5.84
C GLU A 396 3.71 10.33 5.01
N PRO A 397 2.37 10.47 5.00
CA PRO A 397 1.49 9.44 4.48
C PRO A 397 1.62 9.23 2.96
N GLU A 398 2.03 10.23 2.17
CA GLU A 398 2.19 10.03 0.73
C GLU A 398 3.30 9.01 0.40
N GLU A 399 4.38 9.00 1.19
CA GLU A 399 5.52 8.09 1.01
C GLU A 399 5.28 6.73 1.69
N GLU A 400 4.77 6.78 2.92
CA GLU A 400 4.76 5.64 3.84
C GLU A 400 3.45 4.83 3.74
N SER A 401 2.29 5.50 3.66
CA SER A 401 0.97 4.85 3.62
C SER A 401 0.03 5.54 2.61
N PRO A 402 0.24 5.34 1.28
CA PRO A 402 -0.34 6.18 0.25
C PRO A 402 -1.88 6.23 0.23
N ILE A 403 -2.57 5.18 0.71
CA ILE A 403 -4.04 5.19 0.79
C ILE A 403 -4.52 6.08 1.93
N VAL A 404 -3.81 6.13 3.06
CA VAL A 404 -4.08 7.10 4.12
C VAL A 404 -3.94 8.51 3.58
N PHE A 405 -2.92 8.78 2.76
CA PHE A 405 -2.79 10.06 2.07
C PHE A 405 -4.00 10.37 1.17
N LEU A 406 -4.43 9.45 0.30
CA LEU A 406 -5.59 9.70 -0.58
C LEU A 406 -6.87 10.00 0.23
N ARG A 407 -7.06 9.33 1.36
CA ARG A 407 -8.20 9.53 2.27
C ARG A 407 -8.15 10.87 2.97
N LEU A 408 -7.01 11.23 3.57
CA LEU A 408 -6.80 12.54 4.19
C LEU A 408 -6.95 13.67 3.16
N ARG A 409 -6.42 13.48 1.95
CA ARG A 409 -6.55 14.46 0.87
C ARG A 409 -8.00 14.64 0.43
N LYS A 410 -8.75 13.54 0.26
CA LYS A 410 -10.18 13.56 -0.04
C LYS A 410 -10.94 14.34 1.04
N ALA A 411 -10.70 14.02 2.31
CA ALA A 411 -11.30 14.69 3.45
C ALA A 411 -10.95 16.19 3.52
N ALA A 412 -9.70 16.57 3.27
CA ALA A 412 -9.29 17.96 3.21
C ALA A 412 -10.02 18.73 2.10
N ARG A 413 -10.13 18.13 0.90
CA ARG A 413 -10.84 18.72 -0.25
C ARG A 413 -12.36 18.82 -0.07
N LYS A 414 -12.99 17.81 0.53
CA LYS A 414 -14.45 17.65 0.54
C LYS A 414 -15.09 18.07 1.86
N ASN A 415 -14.42 17.83 2.97
CA ASN A 415 -14.97 17.96 4.32
C ASN A 415 -14.28 19.07 5.15
N GLY A 416 -13.26 19.73 4.59
CA GLY A 416 -12.50 20.79 5.26
C GLY A 416 -11.64 20.30 6.42
N LEU A 417 -11.20 19.03 6.37
CA LEU A 417 -10.26 18.47 7.35
C LEU A 417 -9.00 19.34 7.46
N GLN A 418 -8.62 19.70 8.69
CA GLN A 418 -7.36 20.38 8.97
C GLN A 418 -6.25 19.35 9.24
N VAL A 419 -5.27 19.27 8.35
CA VAL A 419 -4.10 18.39 8.51
C VAL A 419 -2.94 19.20 9.06
N LEU A 420 -2.39 18.78 10.21
CA LEU A 420 -1.21 19.35 10.85
C LEU A 420 -0.08 18.32 10.80
N ALA A 421 1.17 18.76 10.69
CA ALA A 421 2.32 17.85 10.74
C ALA A 421 3.45 18.42 11.59
N VAL A 422 3.91 17.64 12.57
CA VAL A 422 5.15 17.93 13.32
C VAL A 422 6.32 17.46 12.46
N ALA A 423 7.01 18.41 11.83
CA ALA A 423 8.06 18.12 10.85
C ALA A 423 9.02 19.32 10.68
N PRO A 424 10.24 19.13 10.17
CA PRO A 424 11.17 20.23 9.90
C PRO A 424 10.72 21.15 8.76
N PHE A 425 9.92 20.66 7.82
CA PHE A 425 9.38 21.41 6.69
C PHE A 425 8.10 20.78 6.15
N ALA A 426 7.33 21.53 5.36
CA ALA A 426 6.15 21.01 4.67
C ALA A 426 6.56 20.10 3.51
N SER A 427 6.11 18.84 3.54
CA SER A 427 6.30 17.89 2.45
C SER A 427 5.39 18.20 1.26
N ARG A 428 5.63 17.51 0.13
CA ARG A 428 4.73 17.56 -1.03
C ARG A 428 3.35 16.99 -0.68
N GLY A 429 3.30 15.87 0.02
CA GLY A 429 2.05 15.25 0.50
C GLY A 429 1.25 16.20 1.39
N LEU A 430 1.89 16.84 2.37
CA LEU A 430 1.25 17.83 3.23
C LEU A 430 0.68 19.01 2.42
N THR A 431 1.45 19.52 1.45
CA THR A 431 1.01 20.61 0.57
C THR A 431 -0.22 20.20 -0.26
N LYS A 432 -0.24 18.98 -0.80
CA LYS A 432 -1.38 18.44 -1.56
C LYS A 432 -2.65 18.24 -0.71
N MET A 433 -2.49 18.11 0.60
CA MET A 433 -3.59 18.07 1.57
C MET A 433 -3.97 19.47 2.09
N ALA A 434 -3.34 20.54 1.60
CA ALA A 434 -3.46 21.90 2.16
C ALA A 434 -3.18 21.94 3.67
N GLY A 435 -2.25 21.10 4.13
CA GLY A 435 -1.89 20.97 5.53
C GLY A 435 -0.94 22.07 6.03
N THR A 436 -0.84 22.18 7.34
CA THR A 436 0.03 23.14 8.03
C THR A 436 1.17 22.40 8.73
N VAL A 437 2.41 22.81 8.47
CA VAL A 437 3.56 22.30 9.22
C VAL A 437 3.69 23.03 10.56
N ILE A 438 4.00 22.27 11.60
CA ILE A 438 4.45 22.75 12.91
C ILE A 438 5.97 22.54 12.90
N PRO A 439 6.76 23.60 12.60
CA PRO A 439 8.19 23.46 12.36
C PRO A 439 8.90 22.92 13.60
N THR A 440 9.59 21.80 13.42
CA THR A 440 10.21 21.07 14.53
C THR A 440 11.62 20.65 14.15
N VAL A 441 12.58 20.89 15.04
CA VAL A 441 13.95 20.41 14.84
C VAL A 441 13.95 18.89 15.05
N PRO A 442 14.54 18.07 14.17
CA PRO A 442 14.59 16.63 14.36
C PRO A 442 15.16 16.24 15.73
N GLY A 443 14.49 15.35 16.44
CA GLY A 443 14.80 14.93 17.81
C GLY A 443 14.21 15.81 18.91
N THR A 444 13.43 16.84 18.57
CA THR A 444 12.73 17.73 19.54
C THR A 444 11.20 17.62 19.44
N GLU A 445 10.70 16.58 18.77
CA GLU A 445 9.28 16.32 18.55
C GLU A 445 8.51 16.24 19.87
N ALA A 446 9.11 15.70 20.94
CA ALA A 446 8.49 15.67 22.27
C ALA A 446 8.09 17.06 22.77
N ALA A 447 9.00 18.04 22.70
CA ALA A 447 8.73 19.41 23.12
C ALA A 447 7.71 20.10 22.22
N ALA A 448 7.74 19.83 20.92
CA ALA A 448 6.75 20.35 19.98
C ALA A 448 5.34 19.80 20.27
N LEU A 449 5.23 18.52 20.63
CA LEU A 449 3.96 17.89 21.01
C LEU A 449 3.42 18.43 22.34
N ASP A 450 4.27 18.58 23.35
CA ASP A 450 3.88 19.16 24.64
C ASP A 450 3.37 20.61 24.46
N ALA A 451 3.97 21.39 23.55
CA ALA A 451 3.52 22.74 23.23
C ALA A 451 2.12 22.81 22.56
N LEU A 452 1.59 21.70 22.07
CA LEU A 452 0.26 21.61 21.44
C LEU A 452 -0.87 21.27 22.42
N GLU A 453 -0.57 21.12 23.71
CA GLU A 453 -1.59 20.77 24.73
C GLU A 453 -2.77 21.75 24.74
N ALA A 454 -2.52 23.04 24.50
CA ALA A 454 -3.53 24.09 24.45
C ALA A 454 -4.13 24.30 23.04
N ASP A 455 -3.76 23.51 22.03
CA ASP A 455 -4.26 23.70 20.66
C ASP A 455 -5.76 23.33 20.57
N GLU A 456 -6.60 24.35 20.37
CA GLU A 456 -8.05 24.19 20.30
C GLU A 456 -8.50 23.24 19.19
N ARG A 457 -7.72 23.09 18.11
CA ARG A 457 -8.08 22.20 16.99
C ARG A 457 -8.05 20.74 17.43
N LEU A 458 -7.08 20.37 18.26
CA LEU A 458 -6.91 19.00 18.78
C LEU A 458 -7.89 18.65 19.90
N ARG A 459 -8.50 19.65 20.54
CA ARG A 459 -9.55 19.48 21.56
C ARG A 459 -10.95 19.31 20.96
N ARG A 460 -11.10 19.47 19.64
CA ARG A 460 -12.39 19.27 18.96
C ARG A 460 -12.76 17.78 18.95
N PRO A 461 -14.05 17.44 19.14
CA PRO A 461 -14.50 16.06 19.01
C PRO A 461 -14.10 15.45 17.67
N GLY A 462 -13.56 14.23 17.72
CA GLY A 462 -13.10 13.50 16.54
C GLY A 462 -11.72 13.92 16.02
N ALA A 463 -10.94 14.71 16.76
CA ALA A 463 -9.53 14.92 16.46
C ALA A 463 -8.74 13.61 16.55
N VAL A 464 -7.72 13.48 15.71
CA VAL A 464 -6.88 12.28 15.59
C VAL A 464 -5.40 12.64 15.57
N ILE A 465 -4.58 11.85 16.27
CA ILE A 465 -3.12 11.87 16.22
C ILE A 465 -2.66 10.58 15.51
N LEU A 466 -2.03 10.72 14.36
CA LEU A 466 -1.42 9.61 13.62
C LEU A 466 0.08 9.60 13.86
N VAL A 467 0.54 8.55 14.55
CA VAL A 467 1.95 8.32 14.87
C VAL A 467 2.55 7.35 13.86
N GLY A 468 3.60 7.77 13.16
CA GLY A 468 4.40 6.89 12.31
C GLY A 468 5.52 6.20 13.07
N GLU A 469 6.04 5.11 12.52
CA GLU A 469 7.15 4.35 13.12
C GLU A 469 8.42 5.18 13.39
N ARG A 470 8.67 6.22 12.59
CA ARG A 470 9.90 7.03 12.71
C ARG A 470 9.95 7.81 14.02
N LEU A 471 8.80 7.99 14.68
CA LEU A 471 8.75 8.63 15.98
C LEU A 471 9.54 7.85 17.05
N ALA A 472 9.77 6.55 16.85
CA ALA A 472 10.63 5.73 17.70
C ALA A 472 12.08 6.27 17.81
N THR A 473 12.52 7.08 16.85
CA THR A 473 13.86 7.70 16.82
C THR A 473 13.95 9.04 17.55
N SER A 474 12.83 9.58 18.05
CA SER A 474 12.79 10.81 18.84
C SER A 474 12.47 10.50 20.31
N PRO A 475 13.47 10.49 21.21
CA PRO A 475 13.24 10.20 22.63
C PRO A 475 12.18 11.10 23.28
N GLY A 476 11.23 10.48 23.98
CA GLY A 476 10.14 11.15 24.69
C GLY A 476 8.96 11.54 23.82
N ALA A 477 9.03 11.37 22.50
CA ALA A 477 7.99 11.85 21.60
C ALA A 477 6.75 10.94 21.57
N LEU A 478 6.92 9.62 21.75
CA LEU A 478 5.78 8.72 21.91
C LEU A 478 5.06 9.01 23.23
N SER A 479 5.81 9.20 24.31
CA SER A 479 5.29 9.61 25.61
C SER A 479 4.55 10.95 25.52
N ALA A 480 5.10 11.93 24.80
CA ALA A 480 4.45 13.23 24.57
C ALA A 480 3.18 13.11 23.71
N ALA A 481 3.17 12.24 22.69
CA ALA A 481 1.96 11.98 21.90
C ALA A 481 0.83 11.37 22.74
N LEU A 482 1.16 10.49 23.69
CA LEU A 482 0.19 9.94 24.64
C LEU A 482 -0.34 10.99 25.61
N ARG A 483 0.54 11.81 26.20
CA ARG A 483 0.12 12.94 27.05
C ARG A 483 -0.80 13.89 26.29
N LEU A 484 -0.45 14.23 25.05
CA LEU A 484 -1.26 15.09 24.20
C LEU A 484 -2.62 14.46 23.90
N SER A 485 -2.67 13.18 23.53
CA SER A 485 -3.92 12.42 23.33
C SER A 485 -4.81 12.48 24.57
N SER A 486 -4.25 12.25 25.76
CA SER A 486 -4.97 12.29 27.03
C SER A 486 -5.47 13.69 27.39
N ALA A 487 -4.64 14.72 27.17
CA ALA A 487 -4.98 16.10 27.52
C ALA A 487 -6.04 16.73 26.59
N THR A 488 -6.07 16.33 25.32
CA THR A 488 -7.01 16.88 24.33
C THR A 488 -8.21 15.98 24.05
N GLY A 489 -8.15 14.70 24.43
CA GLY A 489 -9.15 13.70 24.07
C GLY A 489 -9.05 13.22 22.62
N ALA A 490 -7.99 13.61 21.89
CA ALA A 490 -7.77 13.15 20.53
C ALA A 490 -7.45 11.64 20.51
N ARG A 491 -8.05 10.91 19.57
CA ARG A 491 -7.74 9.49 19.38
C ARG A 491 -6.36 9.34 18.77
N ILE A 492 -5.61 8.33 19.19
CA ILE A 492 -4.28 8.04 18.66
C ILE A 492 -4.30 6.73 17.89
N ALA A 493 -3.55 6.69 16.79
CA ALA A 493 -3.28 5.46 16.05
C ALA A 493 -1.83 5.41 15.58
N TRP A 494 -1.33 4.20 15.39
CA TRP A 494 0.01 3.93 14.89
C TRP A 494 -0.04 3.40 13.47
N ILE A 495 0.77 3.96 12.58
CA ILE A 495 0.89 3.56 11.19
C ILE A 495 2.33 3.08 10.95
N PRO A 496 2.56 1.75 10.90
CA PRO A 496 3.87 1.21 10.55
C PRO A 496 4.21 1.39 9.07
N ARG A 497 5.47 1.22 8.70
CA ARG A 497 5.92 1.31 7.30
C ARG A 497 5.45 0.13 6.46
N ARG A 498 5.55 -1.11 6.97
CA ARG A 498 5.33 -2.34 6.19
C ARG A 498 4.00 -3.04 6.54
N ALA A 499 3.52 -3.86 5.60
CA ALA A 499 2.22 -4.52 5.69
C ALA A 499 2.11 -5.57 6.83
N GLY A 500 3.24 -6.16 7.23
CA GLY A 500 3.28 -7.22 8.24
C GLY A 500 3.45 -6.73 9.67
N GLU A 501 3.91 -5.49 9.89
CA GLU A 501 4.32 -5.03 11.23
C GLU A 501 3.17 -5.01 12.24
N ARG A 502 1.99 -4.50 11.84
CA ARG A 502 0.85 -4.50 12.75
C ARG A 502 0.42 -5.93 13.10
N GLY A 503 0.52 -6.86 12.16
CA GLY A 503 0.28 -8.29 12.39
C GLY A 503 1.32 -8.93 13.30
N ALA A 504 2.60 -8.56 13.16
CA ALA A 504 3.68 -9.05 13.98
C ALA A 504 3.56 -8.63 15.45
N VAL A 505 3.08 -7.40 15.70
CA VAL A 505 2.72 -6.94 17.05
C VAL A 505 1.61 -7.82 17.66
N GLU A 506 0.52 -8.06 16.92
CA GLU A 506 -0.59 -8.91 17.43
C GLU A 506 -0.18 -10.38 17.61
N ALA A 507 0.75 -10.87 16.79
CA ALA A 507 1.30 -12.22 16.87
C ALA A 507 2.32 -12.42 18.00
N GLY A 508 2.72 -11.34 18.70
CA GLY A 508 3.72 -11.41 19.77
C GLY A 508 5.15 -11.60 19.26
N ALA A 509 5.46 -11.15 18.04
CA ALA A 509 6.83 -11.12 17.51
C ALA A 509 7.62 -9.92 18.09
N LEU A 510 7.50 -9.71 19.40
CA LEU A 510 8.16 -8.68 20.19
C LEU A 510 8.74 -9.33 21.45
N PRO A 511 9.82 -8.79 22.01
CA PRO A 511 10.50 -9.44 23.14
C PRO A 511 9.74 -9.34 24.46
N ASN A 512 8.81 -8.39 24.57
CA ASN A 512 8.04 -8.11 25.77
C ASN A 512 6.58 -8.60 25.70
N LEU A 513 6.14 -9.17 24.58
CA LEU A 513 4.73 -9.55 24.37
C LEU A 513 4.56 -10.96 23.80
N LEU A 514 3.61 -11.69 24.38
CA LEU A 514 2.93 -12.85 23.81
C LEU A 514 1.74 -12.39 22.93
N PRO A 515 1.19 -13.29 22.08
CA PRO A 515 0.10 -12.94 21.17
C PRO A 515 -1.11 -12.29 21.85
N GLY A 516 -1.76 -11.37 21.15
CA GLY A 516 -2.93 -10.63 21.64
C GLY A 516 -2.62 -9.54 22.68
N GLY A 517 -1.36 -9.09 22.76
CA GLY A 517 -0.93 -8.03 23.69
C GLY A 517 -0.73 -8.50 25.12
N ARG A 518 -0.36 -9.78 25.30
CA ARG A 518 -0.13 -10.42 26.59
C ARG A 518 1.29 -10.09 27.09
N PRO A 519 1.49 -9.48 28.27
CA PRO A 519 2.82 -9.22 28.80
C PRO A 519 3.55 -10.54 29.11
N VAL A 520 4.82 -10.65 28.73
CA VAL A 520 5.61 -11.88 29.02
C VAL A 520 5.91 -12.06 30.50
N ASP A 521 5.90 -10.98 31.29
CA ASP A 521 6.18 -10.98 32.73
C ASP A 521 4.93 -11.28 33.58
N ASP A 522 3.73 -11.20 33.01
CA ASP A 522 2.47 -11.57 33.67
C ASP A 522 2.26 -13.11 33.68
N ALA A 523 2.10 -13.67 34.87
CA ALA A 523 1.98 -15.12 35.07
C ALA A 523 0.68 -15.70 34.50
N ASP A 524 -0.43 -14.98 34.58
CA ASP A 524 -1.73 -15.43 34.05
C ASP A 524 -1.71 -15.37 32.53
N ALA A 525 -1.10 -14.34 31.96
CA ALA A 525 -0.90 -14.20 30.52
C ALA A 525 -0.10 -15.38 29.95
N ARG A 526 1.02 -15.75 30.60
CA ARG A 526 1.81 -16.94 30.23
C ARG A 526 1.02 -18.21 30.39
N ALA A 527 0.33 -18.41 31.52
CA ALA A 527 -0.44 -19.63 31.78
C ALA A 527 -1.55 -19.84 30.74
N GLN A 528 -2.25 -18.78 30.32
CA GLN A 528 -3.26 -18.85 29.27
C GLN A 528 -2.66 -19.21 27.91
N THR A 529 -1.54 -18.58 27.54
CA THR A 529 -0.86 -18.90 26.28
C THR A 529 -0.31 -20.32 26.29
N ALA A 530 0.33 -20.74 27.38
CA ALA A 530 0.85 -22.10 27.57
C ALA A 530 -0.25 -23.16 27.45
N ALA A 531 -1.42 -22.91 28.03
CA ALA A 531 -2.58 -23.79 27.93
C ALA A 531 -3.08 -23.95 26.49
N VAL A 532 -3.16 -22.87 25.71
CA VAL A 532 -3.58 -22.96 24.30
C VAL A 532 -2.52 -23.63 23.44
N TRP A 533 -1.24 -23.38 23.72
CA TRP A 533 -0.11 -23.98 23.02
C TRP A 533 0.21 -25.40 23.45
N ASN A 534 -0.46 -25.93 24.47
CA ASN A 534 -0.18 -27.24 25.08
C ASN A 534 1.29 -27.40 25.51
N THR A 535 1.89 -26.34 26.07
CA THR A 535 3.23 -26.37 26.66
C THR A 535 3.17 -26.19 28.17
N SER A 536 4.16 -26.71 28.89
CA SER A 536 4.19 -26.64 30.36
C SER A 536 4.62 -25.28 30.90
N ASP A 537 5.52 -24.58 30.19
CA ASP A 537 6.03 -23.27 30.62
C ASP A 537 6.42 -22.40 29.43
N LEU A 538 6.56 -21.09 29.69
CA LEU A 538 7.02 -20.08 28.74
C LEU A 538 8.02 -19.14 29.43
N PRO A 539 9.02 -18.61 28.72
CA PRO A 539 10.01 -17.72 29.33
C PRO A 539 9.36 -16.49 29.98
N ALA A 540 9.68 -16.25 31.25
CA ALA A 540 9.06 -15.20 32.07
C ALA A 540 9.73 -13.82 31.95
N THR A 541 10.95 -13.76 31.43
CA THR A 541 11.71 -12.51 31.28
C THR A 541 11.56 -11.96 29.88
N ALA A 542 11.39 -10.65 29.74
CA ALA A 542 11.47 -9.99 28.44
C ALA A 542 12.81 -10.28 27.76
N GLY A 543 12.75 -10.50 26.44
CA GLY A 543 13.94 -10.74 25.64
C GLY A 543 14.64 -9.47 25.18
N ARG A 544 15.63 -9.65 24.32
CA ARG A 544 16.38 -8.60 23.63
C ARG A 544 15.62 -8.14 22.38
N ASP A 545 15.68 -6.84 22.08
CA ASP A 545 15.22 -6.29 20.80
C ASP A 545 16.23 -6.57 19.66
N THR A 546 15.87 -6.26 18.41
CA THR A 546 16.75 -6.51 17.24
C THR A 546 18.18 -5.99 17.43
N SER A 547 18.33 -4.79 18.01
CA SER A 547 19.67 -4.19 18.20
C SER A 547 20.47 -4.95 19.25
N ALA A 548 19.83 -5.32 20.36
CA ALA A 548 20.44 -6.09 21.43
C ALA A 548 20.71 -7.55 21.04
N ILE A 549 19.87 -8.16 20.20
CA ILE A 549 20.11 -9.51 19.62
C ILE A 549 21.38 -9.48 18.76
N LEU A 550 21.50 -8.51 17.85
CA LEU A 550 22.69 -8.38 17.00
C LEU A 550 23.95 -8.09 17.82
N ALA A 551 23.87 -7.22 18.83
CA ALA A 551 24.99 -6.97 19.73
C ALA A 551 25.42 -8.24 20.48
N ALA A 552 24.46 -9.00 21.01
CA ALA A 552 24.70 -10.25 21.73
C ALA A 552 25.23 -11.37 20.82
N ALA A 553 24.86 -11.40 19.53
CA ALA A 553 25.50 -12.28 18.56
C ALA A 553 26.95 -11.84 18.26
N GLY A 554 27.19 -10.53 18.16
CA GLY A 554 28.51 -9.97 17.90
C GLY A 554 29.52 -10.18 19.04
N ASP A 555 29.08 -10.21 20.29
CA ASP A 555 29.92 -10.46 21.46
C ASP A 555 29.98 -11.93 21.90
N GLY A 556 29.24 -12.82 21.22
CA GLY A 556 29.20 -14.26 21.48
C GLY A 556 28.26 -14.69 22.62
N THR A 557 27.46 -13.80 23.18
CA THR A 557 26.40 -14.13 24.14
C THR A 557 25.31 -15.01 23.52
N LEU A 558 24.95 -14.74 22.25
CA LEU A 558 24.07 -15.60 21.46
C LEU A 558 24.91 -16.44 20.50
N SER A 559 24.67 -17.75 20.51
CA SER A 559 25.40 -18.72 19.69
C SER A 559 24.67 -19.09 18.40
N ALA A 560 23.41 -18.66 18.25
CA ALA A 560 22.67 -18.86 17.00
C ALA A 560 21.73 -17.71 16.65
N LEU A 561 21.41 -17.58 15.36
CA LEU A 561 20.38 -16.66 14.84
C LEU A 561 19.43 -17.39 13.89
N VAL A 562 18.15 -17.08 13.98
CA VAL A 562 17.13 -17.40 12.98
C VAL A 562 16.67 -16.09 12.35
N VAL A 563 16.84 -15.94 11.04
CA VAL A 563 16.55 -14.69 10.32
C VAL A 563 15.56 -14.94 9.20
N GLY A 564 14.50 -14.13 9.12
CA GLY A 564 13.53 -14.22 8.03
C GLY A 564 12.89 -12.89 7.67
N GLY A 565 12.94 -12.51 6.39
CA GLY A 565 12.35 -11.26 5.89
C GLY A 565 13.07 -9.97 6.32
N VAL A 566 14.32 -10.09 6.79
CA VAL A 566 15.17 -8.97 7.21
C VAL A 566 16.05 -8.52 6.06
N GLU A 567 16.05 -7.22 5.81
CA GLU A 567 16.92 -6.57 4.84
C GLU A 567 17.99 -5.80 5.63
N ILE A 568 19.27 -6.16 5.48
CA ILE A 568 20.34 -5.63 6.33
C ILE A 568 20.52 -4.14 6.13
N THR A 569 20.27 -3.65 4.92
CA THR A 569 20.34 -2.23 4.58
C THR A 569 19.23 -1.38 5.23
N ASP A 570 18.17 -1.99 5.75
CA ASP A 570 17.11 -1.28 6.50
C ASP A 570 17.47 -1.11 8.00
N LEU A 571 18.52 -1.77 8.52
CA LEU A 571 18.95 -1.67 9.91
C LEU A 571 19.72 -0.37 10.21
N PRO A 572 19.76 0.11 11.47
CA PRO A 572 20.43 1.37 11.83
C PRO A 572 21.93 1.41 11.54
N ASP A 573 22.60 0.27 11.70
CA ASP A 573 24.02 0.08 11.38
C ASP A 573 24.19 -1.24 10.59
N PRO A 574 24.06 -1.19 9.25
CA PRO A 574 24.20 -2.37 8.40
C PRO A 574 25.57 -3.04 8.53
N ALA A 575 26.64 -2.27 8.77
CA ALA A 575 27.99 -2.81 8.89
C ALA A 575 28.14 -3.61 10.20
N ALA A 576 27.64 -3.08 11.31
CA ALA A 576 27.62 -3.79 12.58
C ALA A 576 26.71 -5.03 12.51
N ALA A 577 25.56 -4.96 11.84
CA ALA A 577 24.69 -6.10 11.64
C ALA A 577 25.38 -7.24 10.85
N LEU A 578 26.10 -6.91 9.78
CA LEU A 578 26.90 -7.90 9.04
C LEU A 578 28.04 -8.48 9.88
N ALA A 579 28.69 -7.66 10.71
CA ALA A 579 29.73 -8.15 11.62
C ALA A 579 29.16 -9.12 12.66
N ALA A 580 27.99 -8.81 13.22
CA ALA A 580 27.28 -9.69 14.15
C ALA A 580 26.87 -11.02 13.49
N LEU A 581 26.32 -10.99 12.28
CA LEU A 581 25.98 -12.21 11.53
C LEU A 581 27.20 -13.08 11.22
N ARG A 582 28.36 -12.47 10.92
CA ARG A 582 29.62 -13.21 10.74
C ARG A 582 30.18 -13.81 12.03
N ALA A 583 29.92 -13.16 13.16
CA ALA A 583 30.40 -13.60 14.47
C ALA A 583 29.51 -14.69 15.08
N ALA A 584 28.22 -14.73 14.71
CA ALA A 584 27.28 -15.76 15.15
C ALA A 584 27.78 -17.16 14.74
N PRO A 585 27.96 -18.09 15.69
CA PRO A 585 28.44 -19.44 15.40
C PRO A 585 27.51 -20.28 14.50
N PHE A 586 26.21 -19.98 14.49
CA PHE A 586 25.23 -20.68 13.67
C PHE A 586 24.10 -19.76 13.19
N VAL A 587 23.81 -19.74 11.90
CA VAL A 587 22.76 -18.88 11.32
C VAL A 587 21.85 -19.69 10.41
N VAL A 588 20.55 -19.68 10.71
CA VAL A 588 19.49 -20.21 9.84
C VAL A 588 18.76 -19.04 9.19
N SER A 589 18.66 -19.02 7.87
CA SER A 589 17.96 -17.99 7.11
C SER A 589 16.76 -18.54 6.34
N LEU A 590 15.63 -17.85 6.41
CA LEU A 590 14.42 -18.14 5.63
C LEU A 590 14.28 -17.06 4.55
N GLU A 591 14.53 -17.44 3.29
CA GLU A 591 14.79 -16.49 2.21
C GLU A 591 13.94 -16.75 0.96
N LEU A 592 13.54 -15.66 0.31
CA LEU A 592 12.92 -15.72 -1.02
C LEU A 592 14.00 -15.63 -2.11
N ARG A 593 14.97 -14.75 -1.91
CA ARG A 593 16.01 -14.37 -2.86
C ARG A 593 17.34 -14.32 -2.12
N GLU A 594 18.43 -14.37 -2.86
CA GLU A 594 19.76 -14.16 -2.29
C GLU A 594 19.85 -12.75 -1.67
N SER A 595 20.46 -12.70 -0.48
CA SER A 595 20.69 -11.51 0.33
C SER A 595 22.06 -11.59 1.03
N GLU A 596 22.51 -10.51 1.66
CA GLU A 596 23.72 -10.54 2.49
C GLU A 596 23.60 -11.52 3.69
N VAL A 597 22.38 -11.84 4.13
CA VAL A 597 22.16 -12.88 5.17
C VAL A 597 22.40 -14.26 4.59
N THR A 598 21.96 -14.49 3.34
CA THR A 598 22.18 -15.76 2.64
C THR A 598 23.67 -16.08 2.59
N GLU A 599 24.51 -15.10 2.23
CA GLU A 599 25.97 -15.29 2.15
C GLU A 599 26.63 -15.70 3.46
N LEU A 600 26.00 -15.44 4.61
CA LEU A 600 26.52 -15.71 5.95
C LEU A 600 25.82 -16.87 6.65
N ALA A 601 24.69 -17.35 6.13
CA ALA A 601 23.92 -18.43 6.74
C ALA A 601 24.59 -19.79 6.65
N ASP A 602 24.41 -20.64 7.65
CA ASP A 602 24.81 -22.05 7.65
C ASP A 602 23.74 -22.93 7.00
N VAL A 603 22.47 -22.56 7.16
CA VAL A 603 21.33 -23.21 6.50
C VAL A 603 20.39 -22.14 5.94
N VAL A 604 19.98 -22.29 4.68
CA VAL A 604 19.01 -21.41 4.02
C VAL A 604 17.81 -22.23 3.57
N PHE A 605 16.62 -21.83 3.98
CA PHE A 605 15.37 -22.42 3.52
C PHE A 605 14.64 -21.49 2.54
N PRO A 606 14.22 -21.97 1.36
CA PRO A 606 13.42 -21.19 0.44
C PRO A 606 11.99 -21.02 0.99
N VAL A 607 11.48 -19.78 0.99
CA VAL A 607 10.10 -19.47 1.40
C VAL A 607 9.22 -18.94 0.27
N ALA A 608 7.91 -19.15 0.40
CA ALA A 608 6.92 -18.79 -0.61
C ALA A 608 6.67 -17.26 -0.66
N PRO A 609 6.69 -16.64 -1.85
CA PRO A 609 6.19 -15.28 -2.03
C PRO A 609 4.67 -15.23 -1.86
N VAL A 610 4.14 -14.04 -1.58
CA VAL A 610 2.70 -13.76 -1.37
C VAL A 610 1.80 -14.33 -2.48
N VAL A 611 2.27 -14.37 -3.72
CA VAL A 611 1.50 -14.89 -4.85
C VAL A 611 1.32 -16.41 -4.83
N GLU A 612 2.10 -17.13 -4.03
CA GLU A 612 2.14 -18.60 -3.95
C GLU A 612 1.78 -19.13 -2.55
N LYS A 613 1.51 -18.27 -1.57
CA LYS A 613 1.02 -18.66 -0.23
C LYS A 613 -0.32 -18.05 0.12
N ALA A 614 -1.00 -18.64 1.10
CA ALA A 614 -2.15 -18.05 1.78
C ALA A 614 -1.71 -17.36 3.07
N GLY A 615 -2.51 -16.42 3.54
CA GLY A 615 -2.29 -15.75 4.81
C GLY A 615 -3.14 -14.49 4.93
N ALA A 616 -2.84 -13.69 5.94
CA ALA A 616 -3.45 -12.39 6.12
C ALA A 616 -2.42 -11.33 6.52
N TYR A 617 -2.65 -10.10 6.08
CA TYR A 617 -2.04 -8.92 6.70
C TYR A 617 -3.03 -8.29 7.66
N LEU A 618 -2.51 -7.55 8.64
CA LEU A 618 -3.30 -6.68 9.48
C LEU A 618 -2.93 -5.24 9.09
N ASN A 619 -3.89 -4.46 8.59
CA ASN A 619 -3.61 -3.08 8.23
C ASN A 619 -3.47 -2.21 9.49
N TRP A 620 -3.09 -0.94 9.33
CA TRP A 620 -2.86 -0.03 10.46
C TRP A 620 -4.08 0.16 11.40
N GLU A 621 -5.31 -0.02 10.90
CA GLU A 621 -6.56 0.09 11.69
C GLU A 621 -6.79 -1.15 12.60
N GLY A 622 -6.06 -2.24 12.35
CA GLY A 622 -6.35 -3.55 12.93
C GLY A 622 -7.35 -4.39 12.10
N ARG A 623 -7.59 -4.04 10.83
CA ARG A 623 -8.48 -4.81 9.94
C ARG A 623 -7.73 -5.98 9.32
N VAL A 624 -8.26 -7.20 9.48
CA VAL A 624 -7.71 -8.42 8.88
C VAL A 624 -7.94 -8.40 7.37
N ARG A 625 -6.87 -8.67 6.61
CA ARG A 625 -6.85 -8.66 5.14
C ARG A 625 -6.39 -10.03 4.62
N PRO A 626 -7.29 -11.02 4.52
CA PRO A 626 -6.93 -12.37 4.09
C PRO A 626 -6.74 -12.44 2.57
N PHE A 627 -5.88 -13.34 2.12
CA PHE A 627 -5.68 -13.65 0.72
C PHE A 627 -5.34 -15.14 0.52
N ARG A 628 -5.58 -15.61 -0.70
CA ARG A 628 -5.24 -16.97 -1.14
C ARG A 628 -4.13 -16.91 -2.19
N PRO A 629 -3.39 -18.01 -2.40
CA PRO A 629 -2.39 -18.07 -3.46
C PRO A 629 -3.04 -17.82 -4.84
N ALA A 630 -2.47 -16.89 -5.59
CA ALA A 630 -2.84 -16.66 -6.98
C ALA A 630 -2.24 -17.74 -7.89
N LEU A 631 -1.07 -18.26 -7.52
CA LEU A 631 -0.34 -19.31 -8.22
C LEU A 631 -0.28 -20.56 -7.36
N GLN A 632 -0.70 -21.70 -7.90
CA GLN A 632 -0.62 -23.00 -7.22
C GLN A 632 0.76 -23.60 -7.50
N THR A 633 1.58 -23.74 -6.45
CA THR A 633 2.94 -24.28 -6.53
C THR A 633 3.25 -25.11 -5.27
N ASN A 634 4.42 -25.74 -5.22
CA ASN A 634 4.93 -26.42 -4.02
C ASN A 634 5.77 -25.51 -3.13
N ALA A 635 5.74 -24.19 -3.33
CA ALA A 635 6.47 -23.25 -2.50
C ALA A 635 5.96 -23.31 -1.05
N ILE A 636 6.88 -23.26 -0.10
CA ILE A 636 6.59 -23.52 1.32
C ILE A 636 6.61 -22.17 2.07
N PRO A 637 5.53 -21.75 2.75
CA PRO A 637 5.55 -20.52 3.55
C PRO A 637 6.44 -20.67 4.80
N ASP A 638 6.88 -19.54 5.35
CA ASP A 638 7.72 -19.48 6.55
C ASP A 638 7.16 -20.34 7.70
N LEU A 639 5.85 -20.21 7.98
CA LEU A 639 5.17 -21.00 9.00
C LEU A 639 5.39 -22.51 8.85
N ARG A 640 5.38 -23.02 7.62
CA ARG A 640 5.57 -24.45 7.35
C ARG A 640 7.01 -24.89 7.53
N VAL A 641 7.97 -24.05 7.15
CA VAL A 641 9.39 -24.32 7.39
C VAL A 641 9.66 -24.43 8.89
N LEU A 642 9.14 -23.48 9.68
CA LEU A 642 9.28 -23.48 11.14
C LEU A 642 8.59 -24.69 11.79
N HIS A 643 7.42 -25.09 11.27
CA HIS A 643 6.75 -26.31 11.72
C HIS A 643 7.56 -27.57 11.44
N TYR A 644 8.13 -27.73 10.23
CA TYR A 644 8.98 -28.88 9.92
C TYR A 644 10.25 -28.92 10.78
N LEU A 645 10.84 -27.76 11.04
CA LEU A 645 12.02 -27.65 11.88
C LEU A 645 11.72 -27.99 13.34
N ALA A 646 10.56 -27.59 13.85
CA ALA A 646 10.10 -27.97 15.17
C ALA A 646 9.83 -29.47 15.27
N ASP A 647 9.18 -30.06 14.26
CA ASP A 647 8.93 -31.51 14.19
C ASP A 647 10.24 -32.31 14.18
N GLU A 648 11.25 -31.85 13.43
CA GLU A 648 12.60 -32.46 13.40
C GLU A 648 13.29 -32.41 14.78
N ILE A 649 13.08 -31.34 15.54
CA ILE A 649 13.59 -31.18 16.91
C ILE A 649 12.75 -32.00 17.93
N GLY A 650 11.54 -32.45 17.54
CA GLY A 650 10.62 -33.21 18.38
C GLY A 650 9.62 -32.35 19.17
N VAL A 651 9.34 -31.12 18.72
CA VAL A 651 8.34 -30.20 19.30
C VAL A 651 7.19 -29.99 18.33
N ASP A 652 5.98 -30.38 18.72
CA ASP A 652 4.78 -30.16 17.90
C ASP A 652 4.26 -28.72 18.06
N LEU A 653 4.37 -27.93 16.99
CA LEU A 653 3.77 -26.59 16.95
C LEU A 653 2.29 -26.60 16.60
N GLY A 654 1.73 -27.67 16.04
CA GLY A 654 0.34 -27.71 15.55
C GLY A 654 0.04 -26.75 14.40
N LEU A 655 1.07 -26.16 13.76
CA LEU A 655 0.94 -25.16 12.70
C LEU A 655 1.08 -25.80 11.30
N THR A 656 0.14 -26.68 10.96
CA THR A 656 0.13 -27.38 9.66
C THR A 656 -0.22 -26.49 8.46
N GLY A 657 -0.67 -25.25 8.71
CA GLY A 657 -0.99 -24.25 7.70
C GLY A 657 -1.57 -22.97 8.31
N PRO A 658 -1.84 -21.94 7.48
CA PRO A 658 -2.41 -20.67 7.94
C PRO A 658 -3.73 -20.83 8.69
N GLU A 659 -4.59 -21.76 8.28
CA GLU A 659 -5.88 -22.03 8.93
C GLU A 659 -5.72 -22.53 10.37
N ALA A 660 -4.69 -23.35 10.63
CA ALA A 660 -4.38 -23.83 11.98
C ALA A 660 -3.92 -22.68 12.89
N ALA A 661 -3.07 -21.78 12.35
CA ALA A 661 -2.66 -20.56 13.06
C ALA A 661 -3.86 -19.65 13.36
N ASP A 662 -4.78 -19.45 12.41
CA ASP A 662 -5.97 -18.63 12.61
C ASP A 662 -6.90 -19.19 13.70
N ILE A 663 -7.10 -20.51 13.73
CA ILE A 663 -7.89 -21.17 14.78
C ILE A 663 -7.26 -20.95 16.15
N GLU A 664 -5.94 -21.11 16.26
CA GLU A 664 -5.24 -20.97 17.54
C GLU A 664 -5.18 -19.52 18.02
N LEU A 665 -4.88 -18.57 17.12
CA LEU A 665 -4.97 -17.13 17.40
C LEU A 665 -6.39 -16.72 17.81
N GLY A 666 -7.42 -17.29 17.18
CA GLY A 666 -8.82 -17.08 17.55
C GLY A 666 -9.17 -17.59 18.94
N ARG A 667 -8.58 -18.73 19.37
CA ARG A 667 -8.74 -19.26 20.74
C ARG A 667 -8.02 -18.41 21.78
N LEU A 668 -6.83 -17.88 21.44
CA LEU A 668 -6.11 -16.95 22.30
C LEU A 668 -6.90 -15.65 22.48
N GLY A 669 -7.36 -15.04 21.39
CA GLY A 669 -8.01 -13.74 21.43
C GLY A 669 -7.13 -12.64 22.04
N ALA A 670 -7.75 -11.50 22.35
CA ALA A 670 -7.06 -10.36 22.96
C ALA A 670 -6.87 -10.53 24.47
N TRP A 671 -5.77 -9.98 25.01
CA TRP A 671 -5.52 -9.93 26.44
C TRP A 671 -6.55 -9.06 27.17
N ALA A 672 -7.18 -9.65 28.19
CA ALA A 672 -8.21 -9.02 29.02
C ALA A 672 -7.72 -8.62 30.43
N GLY A 673 -6.51 -9.04 30.82
CA GLY A 673 -5.92 -8.64 32.11
C GLY A 673 -5.29 -7.25 32.08
N PRO A 674 -4.50 -6.89 33.11
CA PRO A 674 -3.84 -5.60 33.21
C PRO A 674 -2.96 -5.30 32.00
N ARG A 675 -3.05 -4.08 31.48
CA ARG A 675 -2.19 -3.63 30.39
C ARG A 675 -0.86 -3.10 30.94
N PRO A 676 0.24 -3.23 30.18
CA PRO A 676 1.49 -2.56 30.48
C PRO A 676 1.28 -1.06 30.64
N ALA A 677 2.06 -0.45 31.54
CA ALA A 677 2.03 0.99 31.73
C ALA A 677 2.46 1.71 30.44
N GLU A 678 1.89 2.89 30.21
CA GLU A 678 2.34 3.77 29.13
C GLU A 678 3.77 4.27 29.40
N PRO A 679 4.59 4.48 28.34
CA PRO A 679 5.91 5.06 28.49
C PRO A 679 5.84 6.47 29.10
N SER A 680 6.80 6.80 29.97
CA SER A 680 6.90 8.11 30.63
C SER A 680 8.29 8.71 30.46
N VAL A 681 8.74 8.81 29.21
CA VAL A 681 10.04 9.38 28.85
C VAL A 681 9.90 10.90 28.69
N GLY A 682 10.75 11.65 29.40
CA GLY A 682 10.81 13.11 29.30
C GLY A 682 11.46 13.58 27.99
N PRO A 683 11.20 14.83 27.56
CA PRO A 683 11.86 15.39 26.38
C PRO A 683 13.38 15.45 26.61
N ARG A 684 14.16 15.15 25.59
CA ARG A 684 15.61 15.35 25.65
C ARG A 684 15.88 16.85 25.82
N GLY A 685 16.60 17.22 26.88
CA GLY A 685 17.00 18.61 27.11
C GLY A 685 17.67 19.16 25.86
N THR A 686 17.24 20.34 25.40
CA THR A 686 17.89 21.02 24.28
C THR A 686 19.34 21.23 24.67
N ALA A 687 20.28 20.55 24.01
CA ALA A 687 21.69 20.89 24.14
C ALA A 687 21.80 22.38 23.82
N GLU A 688 22.22 23.18 24.80
CA GLU A 688 22.53 24.59 24.58
C GLU A 688 23.43 24.67 23.35
N ARG A 689 23.05 25.51 22.39
CA ARG A 689 23.94 25.84 21.27
C ARG A 689 25.19 26.44 21.88
N GLY A 690 26.21 25.61 22.09
CA GLY A 690 27.53 26.06 22.51
C GLY A 690 27.94 27.19 21.57
N SER A 691 28.11 28.37 22.14
CA SER A 691 28.56 29.57 21.45
C SER A 691 29.92 29.29 20.81
N ARG A 692 29.94 28.82 19.56
CA ARG A 692 31.13 28.92 18.71
C ARG A 692 31.24 30.38 18.27
N ALA A 693 31.88 31.16 19.13
CA ALA A 693 32.38 32.47 18.79
C ALA A 693 33.29 32.38 17.54
N GLY A 694 32.92 33.15 16.52
CA GLY A 694 33.80 33.82 15.57
C GLY A 694 34.88 32.99 14.86
N ARG A 695 34.57 32.51 13.65
CA ARG A 695 35.45 32.74 12.48
C ARG A 695 34.59 33.06 11.26
N SER A 696 34.63 34.34 10.89
CA SER A 696 34.06 34.91 9.68
C SER A 696 34.67 34.27 8.43
N GLY A 697 33.86 33.56 7.65
CA GLY A 697 34.12 33.23 6.25
C GLY A 697 33.10 33.95 5.39
N GLN A 698 33.52 35.03 4.72
CA GLN A 698 32.71 35.76 3.74
C GLN A 698 32.34 34.83 2.58
N LEU A 699 31.04 34.59 2.38
CA LEU A 699 30.50 34.11 1.11
C LEU A 699 29.93 35.32 0.38
N ALA A 700 30.69 35.79 -0.61
CA ALA A 700 30.29 36.84 -1.52
C ALA A 700 29.12 36.38 -2.40
N SER A 701 28.03 37.13 -2.36
CA SER A 701 26.94 37.07 -3.32
C SER A 701 27.40 37.63 -4.67
N THR A 702 27.24 36.86 -5.75
CA THR A 702 27.21 37.44 -7.09
C THR A 702 25.98 36.96 -7.84
N SER A 703 24.98 37.83 -7.86
CA SER A 703 23.92 37.90 -8.85
C SER A 703 24.52 38.09 -10.26
N GLY A 704 24.10 37.28 -11.23
CA GLY A 704 24.48 37.43 -12.64
C GLY A 704 23.25 37.46 -13.54
N ARG A 705 22.83 38.67 -13.93
CA ARG A 705 21.83 38.93 -14.97
C ARG A 705 22.32 38.51 -16.36
N ARG A 706 21.35 38.13 -17.20
CA ARG A 706 21.47 37.92 -18.66
C ARG A 706 22.03 39.15 -19.39
N THR A 707 22.89 38.91 -20.38
CA THR A 707 22.96 39.68 -21.64
C THR A 707 23.41 38.78 -22.80
N SER A 708 22.85 39.08 -23.97
CA SER A 708 22.90 38.36 -25.24
C SER A 708 24.10 38.70 -26.15
N ALA A 709 24.33 37.81 -27.13
CA ALA A 709 24.90 38.01 -28.47
C ALA A 709 26.39 37.71 -28.71
N GLY A 710 26.67 36.90 -29.75
CA GLY A 710 27.98 36.77 -30.38
C GLY A 710 28.21 35.44 -31.11
N ARG A 711 28.36 35.48 -32.43
CA ARG A 711 28.46 34.36 -33.39
C ARG A 711 29.91 33.84 -33.63
N ARG A 712 30.00 32.59 -34.13
CA ARG A 712 31.07 31.93 -34.95
C ARG A 712 32.39 31.62 -34.19
N ALA A 713 33.15 30.54 -34.45
CA ALA A 713 33.37 29.67 -35.62
C ALA A 713 33.94 28.30 -35.17
N ILE A 714 33.77 27.29 -36.04
CA ILE A 714 34.44 25.97 -36.01
C ILE A 714 35.75 26.08 -36.83
N PRO A 715 36.80 25.28 -36.54
CA PRO A 715 37.17 24.21 -37.50
C PRO A 715 37.72 22.91 -36.84
N GLY A 716 37.08 21.78 -37.15
CA GLY A 716 37.63 20.75 -38.05
C GLY A 716 38.57 19.63 -37.54
N ARG A 717 38.24 18.41 -38.04
CA ARG A 717 39.08 17.21 -38.36
C ARG A 717 39.29 16.19 -37.21
N HIS A 718 39.17 14.87 -37.39
CA HIS A 718 39.07 14.00 -38.59
C HIS A 718 38.43 12.64 -38.23
N ARG A 719 37.59 12.11 -39.13
CA ARG A 719 37.17 10.69 -39.20
C ARG A 719 38.04 9.97 -40.25
N ARG A 720 38.40 8.71 -40.01
CA ARG A 720 38.80 7.75 -41.05
C ARG A 720 38.01 6.45 -40.85
N GLU A 721 37.27 6.06 -41.89
CA GLU A 721 36.82 4.71 -42.25
C GLU A 721 37.59 4.30 -43.54
N PRO A 722 37.30 3.16 -44.21
CA PRO A 722 37.39 1.76 -43.78
C PRO A 722 38.23 0.93 -44.78
N ARG A 723 38.42 -0.37 -44.56
CA ARG A 723 38.77 -1.34 -45.63
C ARG A 723 38.11 -2.70 -45.37
N GLY A 724 37.32 -3.17 -46.36
CA GLY A 724 37.16 -4.61 -46.66
C GLY A 724 38.45 -5.16 -47.29
N THR A 725 38.63 -6.45 -47.56
CA THR A 725 37.71 -7.45 -48.12
C THR A 725 38.21 -8.90 -47.87
N ASP A 726 37.33 -9.86 -48.20
CA ASP A 726 37.57 -11.19 -48.80
C ASP A 726 37.56 -12.47 -47.94
N VAL A 727 36.77 -13.41 -48.49
CA VAL A 727 36.43 -14.82 -48.19
C VAL A 727 35.27 -15.07 -47.23
#